data_AF-A0A9E3RVM0-F1
#
_entry.id   AF-A0A9E3RVM0-F1
#
_cell.length_a   1.000
_cell.length_b   1.000
_cell.length_c   1.000
_cell.angle_alpha   90.00
_cell.angle_beta   90.00
_cell.angle_gamma   90.00
#
_symmetry.space_group_name_H-M   'P 1'
#
loop_
_entity.id
_entity.type
_entity.pdbx_description
1 polymer ?
#
loop_
_entity_poly.entity_id
_entity_poly.type
_entity_poly.pdbx_seq_one_letter_code
_entity_poly.pdbx_strand_id
1 'polypeptide(L)'
;MSSIHAPGMRWRTFLLAALSLSIGWGIRGNFGHEYGAMIPGALTAIAVCILSGREDWRRRVVFFGMFGALGWGFGGSISYMQVISYTHSGHAPSQLYGFIALFWIGFLWAGLGGSGTALPAVADRKRLDELLKPLLWIFAIWTILKFGEEPLAKFYKAAVWGDGEFDKSALRHQNPFYWFDSDWLQALCALAAICLYDLWDRLRRGFSKPLLEIPCLILLPVLGGGLGWLADGQLQQLHVTPQLARYLVVYQGDTSRFEPAALMTNWPQFFSDIHAHLGLAVGGLIGVALYFALFGQWRSGASLYLHMALGWFAVFLLVPVLGPVIVRIAVTGVASLSGGAISPDAFALENWGGLRLTPPRGDDWAGITGVFLGAVIYCFRKGLRPVAYTGILSGIVGGLGFSGAAWLKLMMVSLGNPNLAPDAASDPFWVFWQGANWHSFLEQSYGFINGLGIALAMGLLSTRLSFFDPDEDHYVPRRWTSVVAAAFVILLIPYVNVFKNVTVWANEAKVVPEQMRVPLIGGLGENLQFSSSAWFNITYLLFAVVILVLLIGHTRRPLALIPNSSLGRGQLLYLGLLWTIIIANFERALVGFTEQRILTEWVIVINALLATLLVLLTPKDEDMVVVSGEDIYSASDFLRMLTLGVAASLCIVLAQFYAVRAVYGGTFAGHAGYRGQAQMRFGENAEWRIRPILKTQEHR
;
A
#
# COMPACT_ATOMS: atom_id res chain seq x y z
N MET A 1 -17.63 20.18 -29.51
CA MET A 1 -16.30 19.77 -30.03
C MET A 1 -15.22 20.81 -29.67
N SER A 2 -14.85 20.96 -28.40
CA SER A 2 -13.65 21.73 -27.99
C SER A 2 -12.90 21.08 -26.81
N SER A 3 -13.10 19.78 -26.59
CA SER A 3 -12.33 18.99 -25.61
C SER A 3 -10.86 18.76 -26.01
N ILE A 4 -10.47 19.21 -27.21
CA ILE A 4 -9.24 18.76 -27.85
C ILE A 4 -7.96 19.36 -27.26
N HIS A 5 -7.96 20.48 -26.51
CA HIS A 5 -6.67 21.05 -26.04
C HIS A 5 -6.62 21.52 -24.57
N ALA A 6 -7.36 20.89 -23.64
CA ALA A 6 -7.03 21.08 -22.22
C ALA A 6 -5.57 20.66 -21.97
N PRO A 7 -4.72 21.49 -21.33
CA PRO A 7 -3.31 21.16 -21.10
C PRO A 7 -3.09 19.79 -20.45
N GLY A 8 -3.96 19.42 -19.50
CA GLY A 8 -3.97 18.10 -18.86
C GLY A 8 -4.24 16.92 -19.81
N MET A 9 -4.90 17.15 -20.95
CA MET A 9 -5.28 16.13 -21.93
C MET A 9 -4.31 16.03 -23.13
N ARG A 10 -3.22 16.82 -23.15
CA ARG A 10 -2.21 16.77 -24.22
C ARG A 10 -1.39 15.48 -24.11
N TRP A 11 -0.99 14.91 -25.25
CA TRP A 11 -0.17 13.68 -25.27
C TRP A 11 1.14 13.79 -24.49
N ARG A 12 1.75 14.99 -24.42
CA ARG A 12 2.96 15.25 -23.63
C ARG A 12 2.71 15.10 -22.13
N THR A 13 1.51 15.42 -21.65
CA THR A 13 1.08 15.23 -20.26
C THR A 13 0.94 13.75 -19.92
N PHE A 14 0.30 12.99 -20.82
CA PHE A 14 0.25 11.55 -20.71
C PHE A 14 1.64 10.93 -20.70
N LEU A 15 2.52 11.35 -21.60
CA LEU A 15 3.88 10.83 -21.68
C LEU A 15 4.69 11.15 -20.42
N LEU A 16 4.68 12.39 -19.92
CA LEU A 16 5.41 12.72 -18.70
C LEU A 16 4.87 11.93 -17.49
N ALA A 17 3.55 11.83 -17.35
CA ALA A 17 2.94 11.07 -16.26
C ALA A 17 3.30 9.58 -16.32
N ALA A 18 3.26 8.99 -17.53
CA ALA A 18 3.66 7.61 -17.80
C ALA A 18 5.14 7.37 -17.48
N LEU A 19 6.05 8.24 -17.92
CA LEU A 19 7.47 8.15 -17.61
C LEU A 19 7.72 8.30 -16.10
N SER A 20 7.10 9.29 -15.45
CA SER A 20 7.23 9.56 -14.01
C SER A 20 6.91 8.31 -13.17
N LEU A 21 5.80 7.66 -13.50
CA LEU A 21 5.33 6.49 -12.77
C LEU A 21 6.11 5.24 -13.18
N SER A 22 6.46 5.07 -14.46
CA SER A 22 7.30 3.97 -14.94
C SER A 22 8.68 3.95 -14.27
N ILE A 23 9.34 5.11 -14.19
CA ILE A 23 10.63 5.28 -13.49
C ILE A 23 10.48 4.90 -12.02
N GLY A 24 9.55 5.54 -11.30
CA GLY A 24 9.39 5.28 -9.87
C GLY A 24 8.97 3.84 -9.57
N TRP A 25 8.12 3.23 -10.41
CA TRP A 25 7.68 1.85 -10.22
C TRP A 25 8.77 0.82 -10.55
N GLY A 26 9.57 1.07 -11.60
CA GLY A 26 10.72 0.23 -11.92
C GLY A 26 11.82 0.28 -10.85
N ILE A 27 11.96 1.41 -10.16
CA ILE A 27 12.92 1.61 -9.07
C ILE A 27 12.40 1.06 -7.73
N ARG A 28 11.07 1.01 -7.53
CA ARG A 28 10.42 0.53 -6.30
C ARG A 28 10.94 -0.84 -5.86
N GLY A 29 11.16 -1.78 -6.80
CA GLY A 29 11.68 -3.12 -6.50
C GLY A 29 13.02 -3.09 -5.78
N ASN A 30 13.85 -2.08 -6.03
CA ASN A 30 15.12 -1.90 -5.32
C ASN A 30 14.88 -1.36 -3.89
N PHE A 31 14.07 -0.31 -3.73
CA PHE A 31 13.90 0.35 -2.44
C PHE A 31 12.73 -0.16 -1.59
N GLY A 32 12.07 -1.26 -1.97
CA GLY A 32 11.07 -1.99 -1.18
C GLY A 32 9.62 -1.52 -1.37
N HIS A 33 8.69 -2.40 -1.02
CA HIS A 33 7.29 -2.39 -1.47
C HIS A 33 6.50 -1.09 -1.22
N GLU A 34 6.15 -0.76 0.03
CA GLU A 34 5.31 0.43 0.32
C GLU A 34 6.06 1.76 0.18
N TYR A 35 7.26 1.88 0.76
CA TYR A 35 8.05 3.11 0.75
C TYR A 35 8.56 3.46 -0.65
N GLY A 36 8.90 2.45 -1.46
CA GLY A 36 9.28 2.64 -2.85
C GLY A 36 8.12 3.10 -3.73
N ALA A 37 6.88 2.69 -3.42
CA ALA A 37 5.69 3.14 -4.15
C ALA A 37 5.37 4.63 -3.93
N MET A 38 5.92 5.25 -2.88
CA MET A 38 5.77 6.69 -2.63
C MET A 38 6.44 7.54 -3.72
N ILE A 39 7.56 7.06 -4.29
CA ILE A 39 8.33 7.75 -5.33
C ILE A 39 7.49 7.99 -6.60
N PRO A 40 6.97 6.95 -7.28
CA PRO A 40 6.15 7.15 -8.49
C PRO A 40 4.91 7.98 -8.18
N GLY A 41 4.31 7.80 -7.00
CA GLY A 41 3.15 8.58 -6.57
C GLY A 41 3.43 10.08 -6.48
N ALA A 42 4.54 10.48 -5.84
CA ALA A 42 4.94 11.88 -5.78
C ALA A 42 5.28 12.45 -7.16
N LEU A 43 6.10 11.75 -7.94
CA LEU A 43 6.55 12.21 -9.26
C LEU A 43 5.35 12.43 -10.19
N THR A 44 4.47 11.44 -10.33
CA THR A 44 3.32 11.57 -11.23
C THR A 44 2.31 12.60 -10.74
N ALA A 45 2.05 12.70 -9.44
CA ALA A 45 1.14 13.70 -8.90
C ALA A 45 1.66 15.14 -9.14
N ILE A 46 2.96 15.36 -9.00
CA ILE A 46 3.60 16.65 -9.34
C ILE A 46 3.50 16.89 -10.85
N ALA A 47 3.80 15.89 -11.69
CA ALA A 47 3.74 16.02 -13.15
C ALA A 47 2.35 16.43 -13.67
N VAL A 48 1.29 15.73 -13.25
CA VAL A 48 -0.08 16.07 -13.68
C VAL A 48 -0.56 17.39 -13.09
N CYS A 49 -0.07 17.76 -11.90
CA CYS A 49 -0.34 19.07 -11.30
C CYS A 49 0.25 20.21 -12.14
N ILE A 50 1.53 20.15 -12.49
CA ILE A 50 2.20 21.22 -13.26
C ILE A 50 1.68 21.34 -14.70
N LEU A 51 1.29 20.22 -15.32
CA LEU A 51 0.77 20.16 -16.69
C LEU A 51 -0.74 20.34 -16.80
N SER A 52 -1.45 20.46 -15.68
CA SER A 52 -2.90 20.61 -15.67
C SER A 52 -3.38 21.86 -16.39
N GLY A 53 -2.61 22.96 -16.37
CA GLY A 53 -3.09 24.30 -16.73
C GLY A 53 -3.98 24.93 -15.66
N ARG A 54 -3.90 24.42 -14.42
CA ARG A 54 -4.64 24.87 -13.23
C ARG A 54 -3.68 25.56 -12.25
N GLU A 55 -3.68 26.89 -12.24
CA GLU A 55 -2.82 27.66 -11.34
C GLU A 55 -3.17 27.44 -9.85
N ASP A 56 -4.45 27.25 -9.54
CA ASP A 56 -4.92 26.88 -8.20
C ASP A 56 -4.39 25.52 -7.74
N TRP A 57 -4.14 24.58 -8.67
CA TRP A 57 -3.47 23.32 -8.36
C TRP A 57 -1.96 23.49 -8.23
N ARG A 58 -1.31 24.20 -9.15
CA ARG A 58 0.15 24.45 -9.14
C ARG A 58 0.61 25.09 -7.82
N ARG A 59 -0.17 26.01 -7.26
CA ARG A 59 0.09 26.63 -5.94
C ARG A 59 0.12 25.62 -4.79
N ARG A 60 -0.48 24.44 -4.97
CA ARG A 60 -0.60 23.36 -3.99
C ARG A 60 0.29 22.16 -4.33
N VAL A 61 1.25 22.29 -5.26
CA VAL A 61 2.06 21.18 -5.79
C VAL A 61 2.73 20.30 -4.72
N VAL A 62 3.16 20.87 -3.58
CA VAL A 62 3.74 20.10 -2.46
C VAL A 62 2.72 19.14 -1.83
N PHE A 63 1.43 19.48 -1.83
CA PHE A 63 0.36 18.60 -1.35
C PHE A 63 0.05 17.52 -2.37
N PHE A 64 0.11 17.81 -3.67
CA PHE A 64 0.05 16.78 -4.72
C PHE A 64 1.16 15.75 -4.55
N GLY A 65 2.41 16.20 -4.38
CA GLY A 65 3.53 15.30 -4.11
C GLY A 65 3.33 14.42 -2.87
N MET A 66 2.95 15.02 -1.74
CA MET A 66 2.75 14.30 -0.48
C MET A 66 1.57 13.32 -0.52
N PHE A 67 0.37 13.76 -0.92
CA PHE A 67 -0.81 12.88 -0.94
C PHE A 67 -0.78 11.87 -2.09
N GLY A 68 -0.14 12.21 -3.23
CA GLY A 68 0.18 11.24 -4.27
C GLY A 68 1.10 10.13 -3.76
N ALA A 69 2.19 10.50 -3.07
CA ALA A 69 3.07 9.53 -2.42
C ALA A 69 2.35 8.66 -1.39
N LEU A 70 1.51 9.25 -0.52
CA LEU A 70 0.75 8.50 0.48
C LEU A 70 -0.23 7.52 -0.16
N GLY A 71 -0.97 7.96 -1.19
CA GLY A 71 -1.95 7.10 -1.88
C GLY A 71 -1.31 5.86 -2.48
N TRP A 72 -0.19 6.02 -3.19
CA TRP A 72 0.54 4.89 -3.76
C TRP A 72 1.29 4.07 -2.71
N GLY A 73 1.80 4.71 -1.64
CA GLY A 73 2.43 4.04 -0.51
C GLY A 73 1.49 3.08 0.21
N PHE A 74 0.27 3.52 0.54
CA PHE A 74 -0.76 2.66 1.15
C PHE A 74 -1.20 1.52 0.24
N GLY A 75 -1.31 1.77 -1.07
CA GLY A 75 -1.58 0.71 -2.02
C GLY A 75 -0.48 -0.35 -2.00
N GLY A 76 0.78 0.07 -2.03
CA GLY A 76 1.95 -0.77 -2.29
C GLY A 76 2.32 -1.84 -1.25
N SER A 77 1.53 -2.08 -0.19
CA SER A 77 1.81 -3.09 0.85
C SER A 77 1.39 -4.52 0.48
N ILE A 78 0.62 -4.72 -0.60
CA ILE A 78 0.11 -6.04 -0.98
C ILE A 78 1.19 -6.89 -1.68
N SER A 79 1.40 -8.13 -1.22
CA SER A 79 2.30 -9.09 -1.88
C SER A 79 1.71 -9.67 -3.18
N TYR A 80 2.53 -9.84 -4.23
CA TYR A 80 2.03 -10.21 -5.56
C TYR A 80 2.88 -11.22 -6.34
N MET A 81 4.11 -11.52 -5.92
CA MET A 81 5.01 -12.46 -6.64
C MET A 81 4.36 -13.84 -6.86
N GLN A 82 3.66 -14.36 -5.85
CA GLN A 82 2.96 -15.64 -5.94
C GLN A 82 1.76 -15.57 -6.89
N VAL A 83 1.08 -14.41 -6.97
CA VAL A 83 -0.02 -14.19 -7.92
C VAL A 83 0.49 -14.17 -9.36
N ILE A 84 1.63 -13.50 -9.61
CA ILE A 84 2.31 -13.58 -10.91
C ILE A 84 2.64 -15.04 -11.22
N SER A 85 3.17 -15.79 -10.27
CA SER A 85 3.50 -17.21 -10.50
C SER A 85 2.26 -18.05 -10.87
N TYR A 86 1.07 -17.71 -10.38
CA TYR A 86 -0.16 -18.35 -10.82
C TYR A 86 -0.47 -18.08 -12.29
N THR A 87 -0.23 -16.88 -12.82
CA THR A 87 -0.45 -16.59 -14.26
C THR A 87 0.50 -17.36 -15.17
N HIS A 88 1.65 -17.81 -14.64
CA HIS A 88 2.63 -18.62 -15.34
C HIS A 88 2.38 -20.15 -15.22
N SER A 89 1.49 -20.59 -14.33
CA SER A 89 1.42 -21.98 -13.84
C SER A 89 1.03 -23.05 -14.86
N GLY A 90 0.36 -22.69 -15.96
CA GLY A 90 -0.27 -23.66 -16.90
C GLY A 90 -1.55 -24.33 -16.36
N HIS A 91 -1.80 -24.26 -15.05
CA HIS A 91 -3.01 -24.79 -14.41
C HIS A 91 -4.17 -23.80 -14.54
N ALA A 92 -5.11 -24.08 -15.45
CA ALA A 92 -6.18 -23.18 -15.86
C ALA A 92 -6.91 -22.42 -14.73
N PRO A 93 -7.45 -23.08 -13.67
CA PRO A 93 -8.14 -22.35 -12.61
C PRO A 93 -7.21 -21.47 -11.77
N SER A 94 -5.96 -21.89 -11.55
CA SER A 94 -4.96 -21.06 -10.86
C SER A 94 -4.53 -19.87 -11.72
N GLN A 95 -4.38 -20.08 -13.02
CA GLN A 95 -4.00 -19.05 -13.97
C GLN A 95 -5.08 -17.97 -14.13
N LEU A 96 -6.36 -18.36 -14.28
CA LEU A 96 -7.47 -17.41 -14.31
C LEU A 96 -7.54 -16.59 -13.01
N TYR A 97 -7.41 -17.28 -11.86
CA TYR A 97 -7.35 -16.62 -10.57
C TYR A 97 -6.19 -15.64 -10.46
N GLY A 98 -5.00 -16.01 -10.96
CA GLY A 98 -3.83 -15.14 -11.02
C GLY A 98 -4.15 -13.83 -11.75
N PHE A 99 -4.79 -13.89 -12.91
CA PHE A 99 -5.16 -12.68 -13.66
C PHE A 99 -6.20 -11.80 -12.93
N ILE A 100 -7.21 -12.41 -12.33
CA ILE A 100 -8.23 -11.69 -11.52
C ILE A 100 -7.58 -11.03 -10.29
N ALA A 101 -6.69 -11.75 -9.61
CA ALA A 101 -5.99 -11.25 -8.43
C ALA A 101 -5.01 -10.13 -8.78
N LEU A 102 -4.27 -10.24 -9.91
CA LEU A 102 -3.42 -9.13 -10.39
C LEU A 102 -4.25 -7.90 -10.75
N PHE A 103 -5.42 -8.09 -11.39
CA PHE A 103 -6.34 -7.00 -11.63
C PHE A 103 -6.76 -6.33 -10.31
N TRP A 104 -7.14 -7.11 -9.29
CA TRP A 104 -7.57 -6.55 -8.02
C TRP A 104 -6.45 -5.82 -7.27
N ILE A 105 -5.25 -6.39 -7.25
CA ILE A 105 -4.07 -5.74 -6.66
C ILE A 105 -3.78 -4.43 -7.37
N GLY A 106 -3.72 -4.45 -8.71
CA GLY A 106 -3.46 -3.27 -9.51
C GLY A 106 -4.54 -2.20 -9.35
N PHE A 107 -5.79 -2.62 -9.14
CA PHE A 107 -6.92 -1.74 -8.84
C PHE A 107 -6.75 -1.01 -7.52
N LEU A 108 -6.40 -1.72 -6.44
CA LEU A 108 -6.24 -1.10 -5.13
C LEU A 108 -5.07 -0.11 -5.11
N TRP A 109 -3.96 -0.47 -5.76
CA TRP A 109 -2.77 0.38 -5.86
C TRP A 109 -3.06 1.69 -6.58
N ALA A 110 -3.55 1.61 -7.81
CA ALA A 110 -3.87 2.80 -8.59
C ALA A 110 -5.10 3.53 -8.07
N GLY A 111 -6.02 2.82 -7.40
CA GLY A 111 -7.22 3.41 -6.79
C GLY A 111 -6.88 4.36 -5.66
N LEU A 112 -6.07 3.91 -4.70
CA LEU A 112 -5.57 4.77 -3.62
C LEU A 112 -4.61 5.84 -4.14
N GLY A 113 -3.75 5.50 -5.11
CA GLY A 113 -2.86 6.46 -5.78
C GLY A 113 -3.61 7.59 -6.48
N GLY A 114 -4.69 7.27 -7.19
CA GLY A 114 -5.59 8.23 -7.84
C GLY A 114 -6.34 9.10 -6.82
N SER A 115 -6.91 8.51 -5.78
CA SER A 115 -7.57 9.27 -4.71
C SER A 115 -6.59 10.20 -3.99
N GLY A 116 -5.38 9.75 -3.68
CA GLY A 116 -4.34 10.59 -3.07
C GLY A 116 -3.94 11.76 -3.98
N THR A 117 -3.80 11.52 -5.29
CA THR A 117 -3.46 12.56 -6.28
C THR A 117 -4.58 13.57 -6.47
N ALA A 118 -5.85 13.13 -6.45
CA ALA A 118 -7.01 13.99 -6.63
C ALA A 118 -7.40 14.77 -5.37
N LEU A 119 -7.08 14.26 -4.17
CA LEU A 119 -7.44 14.91 -2.91
C LEU A 119 -7.03 16.39 -2.83
N PRO A 120 -5.78 16.79 -3.12
CA PRO A 120 -5.39 18.21 -3.10
C PRO A 120 -5.97 19.05 -4.24
N ALA A 121 -6.44 18.41 -5.32
CA ALA A 121 -7.17 19.06 -6.39
C ALA A 121 -8.59 19.45 -5.97
N VAL A 122 -9.25 18.62 -5.15
CA VAL A 122 -10.68 18.73 -4.84
C VAL A 122 -10.94 19.31 -3.45
N ALA A 123 -10.10 18.99 -2.47
CA ALA A 123 -10.26 19.49 -1.10
C ALA A 123 -9.90 20.98 -1.02
N ASP A 124 -10.72 21.74 -0.30
CA ASP A 124 -10.44 23.11 0.07
C ASP A 124 -9.15 23.22 0.91
N ARG A 125 -8.59 24.43 0.99
CA ARG A 125 -7.31 24.62 1.67
C ARG A 125 -7.39 24.29 3.16
N LYS A 126 -8.49 24.62 3.82
CA LYS A 126 -8.71 24.36 5.25
C LYS A 126 -8.68 22.86 5.55
N ARG A 127 -9.32 22.06 4.72
CA ARG A 127 -9.39 20.61 4.86
C ARG A 127 -8.01 19.98 4.70
N LEU A 128 -7.23 20.40 3.69
CA LEU A 128 -5.85 19.95 3.56
C LEU A 128 -5.04 20.26 4.81
N ASP A 129 -5.16 21.48 5.34
CA ASP A 129 -4.46 21.90 6.55
C ASP A 129 -4.91 21.16 7.82
N GLU A 130 -6.17 20.73 7.87
CA GLU A 130 -6.73 19.94 8.96
C GLU A 130 -6.29 18.48 8.93
N LEU A 131 -6.06 17.89 7.76
CA LEU A 131 -5.61 16.50 7.62
C LEU A 131 -4.22 16.25 8.22
N LEU A 132 -3.32 17.25 8.23
CA LEU A 132 -1.94 17.02 8.66
C LEU A 132 -1.78 16.69 10.13
N LYS A 133 -2.55 17.32 11.03
CA LYS A 133 -2.38 17.06 12.47
C LYS A 133 -2.64 15.60 12.84
N PRO A 134 -3.81 15.00 12.54
CA PRO A 134 -4.04 13.59 12.83
C PRO A 134 -3.04 12.68 12.10
N LEU A 135 -2.62 13.02 10.87
CA LEU A 135 -1.60 12.27 10.17
C LEU A 135 -0.25 12.25 10.91
N LEU A 136 0.18 13.39 11.47
CA LEU A 136 1.40 13.47 12.28
C LEU A 136 1.30 12.67 13.57
N TRP A 137 0.11 12.58 14.18
CA TRP A 137 -0.12 11.69 15.33
C TRP A 137 0.01 10.22 14.95
N ILE A 138 -0.53 9.82 13.79
CA ILE A 138 -0.37 8.47 13.26
C ILE A 138 1.12 8.18 13.02
N PHE A 139 1.86 9.06 12.35
CA PHE A 139 3.29 8.87 12.11
C PHE A 139 4.11 8.83 13.41
N ALA A 140 3.78 9.66 14.40
CA ALA A 140 4.45 9.62 15.69
C ALA A 140 4.27 8.26 16.37
N ILE A 141 3.04 7.74 16.39
CA ILE A 141 2.73 6.45 17.02
C ILE A 141 3.32 5.29 16.21
N TRP A 142 3.30 5.33 14.88
CA TRP A 142 3.99 4.35 14.05
C TRP A 142 5.51 4.39 14.22
N THR A 143 6.09 5.57 14.45
CA THR A 143 7.52 5.69 14.78
C THR A 143 7.81 5.03 16.13
N ILE A 144 6.97 5.25 17.14
CA ILE A 144 7.08 4.56 18.44
C ILE A 144 6.96 3.06 18.26
N LEU A 145 5.97 2.59 17.48
CA LEU A 145 5.79 1.18 17.17
C LEU A 145 7.04 0.59 16.49
N LYS A 146 7.61 1.29 15.51
CA LYS A 146 8.78 0.83 14.76
C LYS A 146 9.98 0.51 15.66
N PHE A 147 10.19 1.29 16.72
CA PHE A 147 11.27 1.07 17.69
C PHE A 147 10.85 0.19 18.88
N GLY A 148 9.57 0.16 19.23
CA GLY A 148 9.03 -0.54 20.40
C GLY A 148 8.54 -1.96 20.14
N GLU A 149 8.18 -2.32 18.91
CA GLU A 149 7.58 -3.62 18.56
C GLU A 149 8.51 -4.79 18.91
N GLU A 150 9.78 -4.73 18.51
CA GLU A 150 10.73 -5.81 18.76
C GLU A 150 11.01 -6.01 20.26
N PRO A 151 11.34 -4.97 21.04
CA PRO A 151 11.45 -5.10 22.50
C PRO A 151 10.19 -5.68 23.14
N LEU A 152 9.01 -5.24 22.69
CA LEU A 152 7.73 -5.72 23.21
C LEU A 152 7.49 -7.20 22.86
N ALA A 153 7.77 -7.61 21.62
CA ALA A 153 7.65 -8.99 21.18
C ALA A 153 8.62 -9.91 21.94
N LYS A 154 9.88 -9.48 22.15
CA LYS A 154 10.87 -10.21 22.97
C LYS A 154 10.41 -10.35 24.42
N PHE A 155 9.89 -9.26 25.01
CA PHE A 155 9.34 -9.28 26.36
C PHE A 155 8.18 -10.27 26.48
N TYR A 156 7.22 -10.23 25.55
CA TYR A 156 6.08 -11.15 25.54
C TYR A 156 6.55 -12.60 25.40
N LYS A 157 7.46 -12.87 24.45
CA LYS A 157 8.01 -14.22 24.23
C LYS A 157 8.68 -14.76 25.49
N ALA A 158 9.54 -13.97 26.13
CA ALA A 158 10.20 -14.40 27.37
C ALA A 158 9.19 -14.68 28.49
N ALA A 159 8.13 -13.88 28.60
CA ALA A 159 7.10 -14.04 29.63
C ALA A 159 6.15 -15.23 29.39
N VAL A 160 5.88 -15.60 28.14
CA VAL A 160 4.79 -16.53 27.77
C VAL A 160 5.30 -17.81 27.11
N TRP A 161 6.34 -17.74 26.27
CA TRP A 161 6.86 -18.85 25.47
C TRP A 161 8.28 -19.31 25.88
N GLY A 162 8.94 -18.61 26.81
CA GLY A 162 10.29 -18.92 27.29
C GLY A 162 11.43 -18.31 26.46
N ASP A 163 12.67 -18.65 26.81
CA ASP A 163 13.89 -18.07 26.21
C ASP A 163 14.19 -18.64 24.81
N GLY A 164 14.51 -17.77 23.86
CA GLY A 164 14.98 -18.13 22.51
C GLY A 164 14.89 -16.97 21.53
N GLU A 165 15.85 -16.84 20.61
CA GLU A 165 15.79 -15.82 19.56
C GLU A 165 14.69 -16.10 18.53
N PHE A 166 14.19 -15.07 17.84
CA PHE A 166 13.31 -15.24 16.69
C PHE A 166 13.93 -14.52 15.50
N ASP A 167 13.96 -15.19 14.34
CA ASP A 167 14.39 -14.58 13.09
C ASP A 167 13.20 -13.84 12.44
N LYS A 168 13.38 -12.54 12.19
CA LYS A 168 12.40 -11.67 11.50
C LYS A 168 12.22 -12.02 10.02
N SER A 169 13.09 -12.83 9.44
CA SER A 169 13.02 -13.24 8.05
C SER A 169 12.37 -14.62 7.90
N ALA A 170 13.06 -15.70 8.30
CA ALA A 170 12.62 -17.06 8.08
C ALA A 170 11.56 -17.52 9.09
N LEU A 171 11.47 -16.91 10.28
CA LEU A 171 10.56 -17.32 11.36
C LEU A 171 9.62 -16.19 11.81
N ARG A 172 9.29 -15.26 10.91
CA ARG A 172 8.44 -14.10 11.20
C ARG A 172 7.07 -14.42 11.83
N HIS A 173 6.52 -15.61 11.58
CA HIS A 173 5.27 -16.08 12.20
C HIS A 173 5.42 -16.47 13.68
N GLN A 174 6.65 -16.54 14.19
CA GLN A 174 6.95 -16.65 15.62
C GLN A 174 6.97 -15.28 16.32
N ASN A 175 6.62 -14.20 15.64
CA ASN A 175 6.26 -12.96 16.34
C ASN A 175 4.90 -13.19 17.02
N PRO A 176 4.73 -12.94 18.33
CA PRO A 176 3.45 -13.08 19.01
C PRO A 176 2.34 -12.20 18.42
N PHE A 177 2.72 -11.12 17.73
CA PHE A 177 1.81 -10.23 17.02
C PHE A 177 1.59 -10.63 15.55
N TYR A 178 2.04 -11.80 15.13
CA TYR A 178 1.78 -12.28 13.77
C TYR A 178 0.30 -12.58 13.57
N TRP A 179 -0.28 -12.01 12.51
CA TRP A 179 -1.62 -12.37 12.04
C TRP A 179 -1.69 -12.23 10.52
N PHE A 180 -1.79 -13.35 9.81
CA PHE A 180 -1.85 -13.39 8.35
C PHE A 180 -0.78 -12.55 7.62
N ASP A 181 0.39 -12.34 8.22
CA ASP A 181 1.46 -11.52 7.62
C ASP A 181 0.91 -10.17 7.11
N SER A 182 0.07 -9.51 7.93
CA SER A 182 -0.64 -8.27 7.60
C SER A 182 -0.29 -7.11 8.54
N ASP A 183 -0.59 -5.89 8.08
CA ASP A 183 -0.38 -4.62 8.76
C ASP A 183 -1.44 -4.32 9.86
N TRP A 184 -2.01 -5.35 10.49
CA TRP A 184 -3.09 -5.18 11.48
C TRP A 184 -2.65 -4.35 12.70
N LEU A 185 -1.38 -4.49 13.12
CA LEU A 185 -0.83 -3.77 14.26
C LEU A 185 -0.66 -2.27 13.93
N GLN A 186 -0.23 -1.96 12.71
CA GLN A 186 -0.13 -0.61 12.16
C GLN A 186 -1.54 0.00 12.06
N ALA A 187 -2.52 -0.75 11.57
CA ALA A 187 -3.92 -0.31 11.52
C ALA A 187 -4.51 -0.07 12.92
N LEU A 188 -4.22 -0.94 13.90
CA LEU A 188 -4.64 -0.78 15.29
C LEU A 188 -4.03 0.48 15.92
N CYS A 189 -2.72 0.67 15.73
CA CYS A 189 -2.00 1.83 16.22
C CYS A 189 -2.48 3.13 15.56
N ALA A 190 -2.85 3.10 14.28
CA ALA A 190 -3.46 4.24 13.61
C ALA A 190 -4.83 4.56 14.21
N LEU A 191 -5.68 3.55 14.48
CA LEU A 191 -6.95 3.76 15.16
C LEU A 191 -6.77 4.36 16.56
N ALA A 192 -5.83 3.81 17.34
CA ALA A 192 -5.47 4.35 18.65
C ALA A 192 -4.95 5.79 18.57
N ALA A 193 -4.11 6.11 17.58
CA ALA A 193 -3.62 7.46 17.33
C ALA A 193 -4.74 8.46 17.09
N ILE A 194 -5.75 8.07 16.31
CA ILE A 194 -6.90 8.92 16.00
C ILE A 194 -7.80 9.12 17.22
N CYS A 195 -8.00 8.07 18.01
CA CYS A 195 -8.71 8.14 19.30
C CYS A 195 -8.01 9.08 20.29
N LEU A 196 -6.68 8.97 20.43
CA LEU A 196 -5.88 9.86 21.27
C LEU A 196 -5.90 11.30 20.76
N TYR A 197 -5.83 11.50 19.45
CA TYR A 197 -5.95 12.82 18.83
C TYR A 197 -7.32 13.44 19.08
N ASP A 198 -8.41 12.67 18.98
CA ASP A 198 -9.77 13.14 19.28
C ASP A 198 -9.89 13.59 20.74
N LEU A 199 -9.36 12.81 21.69
CA LEU A 199 -9.30 13.18 23.10
C LEU A 199 -8.48 14.46 23.32
N TRP A 200 -7.32 14.58 22.68
CA TRP A 200 -6.46 15.76 22.76
C TRP A 200 -7.12 17.02 22.18
N ASP A 201 -7.81 16.91 21.04
CA ASP A 201 -8.53 18.04 20.44
C ASP A 201 -9.71 18.47 21.33
N ARG A 202 -10.44 17.51 21.92
CA ARG A 202 -11.51 17.79 22.89
C ARG A 202 -10.98 18.39 24.19
N LEU A 203 -9.83 17.95 24.69
CA LEU A 203 -9.19 18.55 25.86
C LEU A 203 -8.84 20.02 25.62
N ARG A 204 -8.40 20.37 24.41
CA ARG A 204 -8.04 21.75 24.05
C ARG A 204 -9.23 22.66 23.74
N ARG A 205 -10.31 22.11 23.16
CA ARG A 205 -11.48 22.89 22.74
C ARG A 205 -12.67 22.80 23.69
N GLY A 206 -12.59 21.95 24.70
CA GLY A 206 -13.66 21.63 25.64
C GLY A 206 -14.44 20.38 25.24
N PHE A 207 -14.71 19.53 26.23
CA PHE A 207 -15.69 18.45 26.13
C PHE A 207 -17.10 19.05 26.08
N SER A 208 -18.01 18.45 25.32
CA SER A 208 -19.38 18.94 25.20
C SER A 208 -20.20 18.67 26.46
N LYS A 209 -19.94 17.56 27.14
CA LYS A 209 -20.58 17.12 28.38
C LYS A 209 -19.51 16.57 29.34
N PRO A 210 -18.64 17.40 29.94
CA PRO A 210 -17.47 16.94 30.70
C PRO A 210 -17.83 16.03 31.89
N LEU A 211 -18.95 16.31 32.57
CA LEU A 211 -19.45 15.50 33.69
C LEU A 211 -19.84 14.07 33.30
N LEU A 212 -20.05 13.80 32.00
CA LEU A 212 -20.39 12.49 31.47
C LEU A 212 -19.22 11.89 30.67
N GLU A 213 -18.61 12.69 29.79
CA GLU A 213 -17.54 12.24 28.88
C GLU A 213 -16.25 11.84 29.61
N ILE A 214 -15.90 12.48 30.72
CA ILE A 214 -14.67 12.15 31.44
C ILE A 214 -14.83 10.87 32.27
N PRO A 215 -15.88 10.69 33.10
CA PRO A 215 -16.08 9.44 33.82
C PRO A 215 -16.26 8.23 32.89
N CYS A 216 -17.02 8.38 31.80
CA CYS A 216 -17.26 7.29 30.86
C CYS A 216 -16.01 6.80 30.14
N LEU A 217 -14.94 7.60 30.06
CA LEU A 217 -13.67 7.19 29.47
C LEU A 217 -13.04 6.01 30.22
N ILE A 218 -13.27 5.91 31.53
CA ILE A 218 -12.76 4.83 32.38
C ILE A 218 -13.86 3.81 32.67
N LEU A 219 -15.08 4.28 32.96
CA LEU A 219 -16.19 3.40 33.35
C LEU A 219 -16.57 2.42 32.24
N LEU A 220 -16.65 2.86 30.98
CA LEU A 220 -17.07 1.97 29.88
C LEU A 220 -16.05 0.85 29.60
N PRO A 221 -14.72 1.11 29.53
CA PRO A 221 -13.73 0.04 29.43
C PRO A 221 -13.72 -0.91 30.63
N VAL A 222 -13.82 -0.40 31.86
CA VAL A 222 -13.82 -1.22 33.08
C VAL A 222 -15.07 -2.11 33.14
N LEU A 223 -16.26 -1.54 32.89
CA LEU A 223 -17.51 -2.31 32.82
C LEU A 223 -17.50 -3.31 31.68
N GLY A 224 -17.02 -2.90 30.50
CA GLY A 224 -16.86 -3.78 29.35
C GLY A 224 -15.95 -4.97 29.67
N GLY A 225 -14.79 -4.72 30.29
CA GLY A 225 -13.86 -5.77 30.71
C GLY A 225 -14.45 -6.70 31.77
N GLY A 226 -15.16 -6.16 32.76
CA GLY A 226 -15.86 -6.95 33.77
C GLY A 226 -16.95 -7.84 33.17
N LEU A 227 -17.78 -7.30 32.27
CA LEU A 227 -18.81 -8.06 31.56
C LEU A 227 -18.20 -9.13 30.64
N GLY A 228 -17.12 -8.81 29.94
CA GLY A 228 -16.41 -9.74 29.09
C GLY A 228 -15.77 -10.90 29.88
N TRP A 229 -15.18 -10.61 31.05
CA TRP A 229 -14.68 -11.63 31.97
C TRP A 229 -15.80 -12.54 32.51
N LEU A 230 -16.94 -11.96 32.91
CA LEU A 230 -18.11 -12.74 33.35
C LEU A 230 -18.66 -13.64 32.24
N ALA A 231 -18.77 -13.12 31.01
CA ALA A 231 -19.25 -13.88 29.87
C ALA A 231 -18.31 -15.06 29.55
N ASP A 232 -17.00 -14.83 29.53
CA ASP A 232 -16.01 -15.90 29.31
C ASP A 232 -16.07 -16.96 30.43
N GLY A 233 -16.16 -16.53 31.69
CA GLY A 233 -16.35 -17.45 32.83
C GLY A 233 -17.61 -18.33 32.70
N GLN A 234 -18.73 -17.75 32.25
CA GLN A 234 -19.95 -18.52 31.99
C GLN A 234 -19.80 -19.51 30.83
N LEU A 235 -19.18 -19.10 29.72
CA LEU A 235 -18.93 -19.98 28.58
C LEU A 235 -18.05 -21.19 28.95
N GLN A 236 -17.06 -20.97 29.83
CA GLN A 236 -16.21 -22.02 30.36
C GLN A 236 -16.98 -22.96 31.29
N GLN A 237 -17.78 -22.44 32.23
CA GLN A 237 -18.62 -23.26 33.12
C GLN A 237 -19.62 -24.13 32.35
N LEU A 238 -20.22 -23.58 31.28
CA LEU A 238 -21.17 -24.29 30.43
C LEU A 238 -20.49 -25.24 29.41
N HIS A 239 -19.16 -25.34 29.41
CA HIS A 239 -18.38 -26.16 28.47
C HIS A 239 -18.68 -25.84 26.98
N VAL A 240 -19.06 -24.59 26.71
CA VAL A 240 -19.40 -24.10 25.36
C VAL A 240 -18.14 -23.64 24.62
N THR A 241 -17.10 -23.19 25.33
CA THR A 241 -15.85 -22.68 24.73
C THR A 241 -15.20 -23.65 23.74
N PRO A 242 -15.04 -24.96 24.04
CA PRO A 242 -14.49 -25.90 23.06
C PRO A 242 -15.37 -26.09 21.83
N GLN A 243 -16.70 -25.98 21.99
CA GLN A 243 -17.65 -26.07 20.87
C GLN A 243 -17.55 -24.83 19.97
N LEU A 244 -17.53 -23.63 20.56
CA LEU A 244 -17.32 -22.38 19.83
C LEU A 244 -15.98 -22.37 19.10
N ALA A 245 -14.90 -22.85 19.73
CA ALA A 245 -13.59 -22.93 19.10
C ALA A 245 -13.61 -23.80 17.84
N ARG A 246 -14.32 -24.95 17.84
CA ARG A 246 -14.47 -25.79 16.65
C ARG A 246 -15.16 -25.06 15.49
N TYR A 247 -16.05 -24.11 15.77
CA TYR A 247 -16.76 -23.33 14.76
C TYR A 247 -16.10 -22.01 14.40
N LEU A 248 -15.22 -21.45 15.21
CA LEU A 248 -14.59 -20.16 14.95
C LEU A 248 -13.13 -20.26 14.51
N VAL A 249 -12.46 -21.36 14.85
CA VAL A 249 -11.06 -21.61 14.50
C VAL A 249 -10.98 -22.36 13.18
N VAL A 250 -10.15 -21.84 12.28
CA VAL A 250 -9.84 -22.42 10.97
C VAL A 250 -8.33 -22.56 10.85
N TYR A 251 -7.86 -23.79 10.65
CA TYR A 251 -6.45 -24.09 10.45
C TYR A 251 -5.99 -23.68 9.05
N GLN A 252 -4.81 -23.08 8.97
CA GLN A 252 -4.22 -22.52 7.75
C GLN A 252 -3.32 -23.56 7.07
N GLY A 253 -3.94 -24.58 6.48
CA GLY A 253 -3.26 -25.65 5.76
C GLY A 253 -4.17 -26.85 5.52
N ASP A 254 -3.65 -27.87 4.82
CA ASP A 254 -4.37 -29.12 4.61
C ASP A 254 -4.22 -30.02 5.85
N THR A 255 -5.30 -30.14 6.62
CA THR A 255 -5.34 -30.94 7.86
C THR A 255 -5.29 -32.44 7.62
N SER A 256 -5.47 -32.90 6.38
CA SER A 256 -5.23 -34.30 6.00
C SER A 256 -3.74 -34.63 5.85
N ARG A 257 -2.89 -33.60 5.66
CA ARG A 257 -1.44 -33.74 5.42
C ARG A 257 -0.59 -33.28 6.60
N PHE A 258 -1.10 -32.35 7.39
CA PHE A 258 -0.39 -31.76 8.52
C PHE A 258 -1.23 -31.83 9.78
N GLU A 259 -0.57 -32.13 10.90
CA GLU A 259 -1.23 -32.12 12.20
C GLU A 259 -1.76 -30.71 12.52
N PRO A 260 -3.03 -30.56 12.95
CA PRO A 260 -3.63 -29.25 13.24
C PRO A 260 -2.83 -28.43 14.26
N ALA A 261 -2.19 -29.09 15.23
CA ALA A 261 -1.36 -28.43 16.24
C ALA A 261 -0.17 -27.65 15.63
N ALA A 262 0.37 -28.13 14.51
CA ALA A 262 1.50 -27.54 13.81
C ALA A 262 1.11 -26.35 12.90
N LEU A 263 -0.17 -26.21 12.55
CA LEU A 263 -0.68 -25.19 11.64
C LEU A 263 -1.02 -23.88 12.36
N MET A 264 -0.87 -22.76 11.64
CA MET A 264 -1.40 -21.46 12.06
C MET A 264 -2.94 -21.47 12.01
N THR A 265 -3.59 -20.49 12.65
CA THR A 265 -5.06 -20.34 12.60
C THR A 265 -5.48 -19.00 11.99
N ASN A 266 -6.78 -18.82 11.79
CA ASN A 266 -7.38 -17.54 11.39
C ASN A 266 -7.36 -16.47 12.50
N TRP A 267 -7.00 -16.82 13.73
CA TRP A 267 -6.84 -15.89 14.85
C TRP A 267 -5.36 -15.64 15.18
N PRO A 268 -5.02 -14.48 15.77
CA PRO A 268 -3.66 -14.22 16.26
C PRO A 268 -3.22 -15.27 17.27
N GLN A 269 -1.94 -15.65 17.25
CA GLN A 269 -1.43 -16.72 18.11
C GLN A 269 -1.66 -16.42 19.61
N PHE A 270 -1.46 -15.15 20.00
CA PHE A 270 -1.66 -14.72 21.39
C PHE A 270 -3.08 -14.92 21.92
N PHE A 271 -4.12 -15.00 21.07
CA PHE A 271 -5.49 -15.31 21.54
C PHE A 271 -5.55 -16.69 22.21
N SER A 272 -4.75 -17.64 21.74
CA SER A 272 -4.62 -18.96 22.37
C SER A 272 -3.78 -18.94 23.64
N ASP A 273 -2.76 -18.09 23.69
CA ASP A 273 -1.83 -17.99 24.82
C ASP A 273 -2.48 -17.33 26.05
N ILE A 274 -3.26 -16.26 25.86
CA ILE A 274 -3.93 -15.51 26.94
C ILE A 274 -5.42 -15.80 27.02
N HIS A 275 -5.85 -17.02 26.67
CA HIS A 275 -7.27 -17.40 26.62
C HIS A 275 -8.02 -17.09 27.91
N ALA A 276 -7.39 -17.24 29.09
CA ALA A 276 -7.98 -16.93 30.40
C ALA A 276 -8.29 -15.43 30.64
N HIS A 277 -7.72 -14.53 29.82
CA HIS A 277 -7.90 -13.09 29.92
C HIS A 277 -8.57 -12.50 28.67
N LEU A 278 -8.93 -13.34 27.69
CA LEU A 278 -9.44 -12.90 26.41
C LEU A 278 -10.79 -12.18 26.57
N GLY A 279 -11.69 -12.71 27.42
CA GLY A 279 -12.97 -12.05 27.73
C GLY A 279 -12.78 -10.65 28.28
N LEU A 280 -11.84 -10.47 29.22
CA LEU A 280 -11.52 -9.16 29.81
C LEU A 280 -10.97 -8.19 28.76
N ALA A 281 -10.02 -8.63 27.93
CA ALA A 281 -9.39 -7.79 26.91
C ALA A 281 -10.39 -7.36 25.83
N VAL A 282 -11.15 -8.31 25.28
CA VAL A 282 -12.17 -8.04 24.25
C VAL A 282 -13.28 -7.16 24.80
N GLY A 283 -13.77 -7.45 26.00
CA GLY A 283 -14.78 -6.63 26.67
C GLY A 283 -14.32 -5.19 26.92
N GLY A 284 -13.06 -5.01 27.36
CA GLY A 284 -12.46 -3.68 27.54
C GLY A 284 -12.36 -2.90 26.23
N LEU A 285 -11.93 -3.56 25.14
CA LEU A 285 -11.88 -2.96 23.80
C LEU A 285 -13.27 -2.55 23.29
N ILE A 286 -14.30 -3.37 23.54
CA ILE A 286 -15.70 -3.01 23.23
C ILE A 286 -16.12 -1.78 24.03
N GLY A 287 -15.76 -1.69 25.32
CA GLY A 287 -16.00 -0.51 26.15
C GLY A 287 -15.35 0.77 25.61
N VAL A 288 -14.09 0.66 25.14
CA VAL A 288 -13.39 1.77 24.46
C VAL A 288 -14.11 2.15 23.16
N ALA A 289 -14.49 1.16 22.34
CA ALA A 289 -15.20 1.41 21.09
C ALA A 289 -16.55 2.10 21.34
N LEU A 290 -17.30 1.65 22.36
CA LEU A 290 -18.57 2.25 22.76
C LEU A 290 -18.41 3.69 23.23
N TYR A 291 -17.36 3.98 24.01
CA TYR A 291 -17.04 5.35 24.41
C TYR A 291 -16.88 6.27 23.18
N PHE A 292 -16.05 5.86 22.22
CA PHE A 292 -15.79 6.66 21.03
C PHE A 292 -16.97 6.70 20.05
N ALA A 293 -17.83 5.67 20.04
CA ALA A 293 -19.08 5.69 19.28
C ALA A 293 -20.09 6.71 19.84
N LEU A 294 -20.15 6.86 21.17
CA LEU A 294 -21.08 7.77 21.84
C LEU A 294 -20.57 9.21 21.89
N PHE A 295 -19.25 9.41 22.08
CA PHE A 295 -18.68 10.72 22.39
C PHE A 295 -17.63 11.23 21.38
N GLY A 296 -17.14 10.38 20.48
CA GLY A 296 -16.14 10.77 19.48
C GLY A 296 -16.67 11.84 18.53
N GLN A 297 -15.90 12.92 18.35
CA GLN A 297 -16.30 14.05 17.50
C GLN A 297 -15.59 14.04 16.15
N TRP A 298 -14.40 13.45 16.09
CA TRP A 298 -13.65 13.17 14.86
C TRP A 298 -13.41 14.43 13.99
N ARG A 299 -13.16 15.55 14.67
CA ARG A 299 -12.95 16.88 14.07
C ARG A 299 -11.58 16.99 13.38
N SER A 300 -11.37 18.07 12.65
CA SER A 300 -10.05 18.48 12.13
C SER A 300 -9.37 17.36 11.32
N GLY A 301 -10.08 16.85 10.30
CA GLY A 301 -9.55 15.84 9.39
C GLY A 301 -9.51 14.39 9.92
N ALA A 302 -9.64 14.16 11.23
CA ALA A 302 -9.52 12.83 11.84
C ALA A 302 -10.49 11.79 11.27
N SER A 303 -11.68 12.23 10.87
CA SER A 303 -12.72 11.37 10.31
C SER A 303 -12.27 10.57 9.07
N LEU A 304 -11.40 11.12 8.19
CA LEU A 304 -10.92 10.35 7.02
C LEU A 304 -10.15 9.10 7.48
N TYR A 305 -9.16 9.30 8.34
CA TYR A 305 -8.31 8.23 8.83
C TYR A 305 -9.10 7.22 9.67
N LEU A 306 -10.14 7.67 10.39
CA LEU A 306 -11.05 6.77 11.11
C LEU A 306 -11.78 5.83 10.14
N HIS A 307 -12.35 6.35 9.04
CA HIS A 307 -13.04 5.51 8.05
C HIS A 307 -12.07 4.53 7.40
N MET A 308 -10.83 4.95 7.12
CA MET A 308 -9.80 4.08 6.57
C MET A 308 -9.43 2.95 7.54
N ALA A 309 -9.17 3.26 8.82
CA ALA A 309 -8.80 2.27 9.83
C ALA A 309 -9.94 1.30 10.16
N LEU A 310 -11.16 1.81 10.35
CA LEU A 310 -12.34 0.98 10.57
C LEU A 310 -12.65 0.11 9.34
N GLY A 311 -12.50 0.66 8.14
CA GLY A 311 -12.64 -0.07 6.89
C GLY A 311 -11.64 -1.22 6.80
N TRP A 312 -10.36 -0.97 7.12
CA TRP A 312 -9.31 -1.98 7.18
C TRP A 312 -9.74 -3.18 8.04
N PHE A 313 -10.15 -2.92 9.29
CA PHE A 313 -10.58 -3.99 10.21
C PHE A 313 -11.86 -4.66 9.75
N ALA A 314 -12.84 -3.92 9.25
CA ALA A 314 -14.12 -4.48 8.83
C ALA A 314 -13.92 -5.53 7.72
N VAL A 315 -13.15 -5.21 6.69
CA VAL A 315 -12.92 -6.16 5.58
C VAL A 315 -11.95 -7.26 5.97
N PHE A 316 -10.88 -6.95 6.71
CA PHE A 316 -9.93 -7.97 7.17
C PHE A 316 -10.59 -9.00 8.10
N LEU A 317 -11.47 -8.58 9.01
CA LEU A 317 -12.22 -9.50 9.87
C LEU A 317 -13.28 -10.28 9.07
N LEU A 318 -14.02 -9.60 8.18
CA LEU A 318 -15.11 -10.23 7.43
C LEU A 318 -14.63 -11.26 6.41
N VAL A 319 -13.48 -11.02 5.77
CA VAL A 319 -13.04 -11.79 4.60
C VAL A 319 -12.07 -12.92 4.98
N PRO A 320 -10.78 -12.67 5.29
CA PRO A 320 -9.86 -13.77 5.59
C PRO A 320 -10.09 -14.42 6.97
N VAL A 321 -10.59 -13.69 7.97
CA VAL A 321 -10.76 -14.22 9.34
C VAL A 321 -12.08 -14.99 9.51
N LEU A 322 -13.22 -14.33 9.27
CA LEU A 322 -14.55 -14.90 9.50
C LEU A 322 -15.20 -15.43 8.22
N GLY A 323 -14.75 -15.04 7.03
CA GLY A 323 -15.36 -15.44 5.77
C GLY A 323 -15.48 -16.97 5.60
N PRO A 324 -14.41 -17.75 5.84
CA PRO A 324 -14.50 -19.22 5.80
C PRO A 324 -15.52 -19.77 6.80
N VAL A 325 -15.61 -19.19 7.99
CA VAL A 325 -16.57 -19.58 9.04
C VAL A 325 -18.01 -19.29 8.63
N ILE A 326 -18.27 -18.08 8.13
CA ILE A 326 -19.60 -17.64 7.69
C ILE A 326 -20.11 -18.55 6.56
N VAL A 327 -19.26 -18.83 5.58
CA VAL A 327 -19.63 -19.71 4.46
C VAL A 327 -19.83 -21.13 4.92
N ARG A 328 -19.00 -21.66 5.83
CA ARG A 328 -19.20 -22.98 6.42
C ARG A 328 -20.55 -23.10 7.13
N ILE A 329 -20.92 -22.10 7.94
CA ILE A 329 -22.22 -22.07 8.63
C ILE A 329 -23.37 -22.02 7.62
N ALA A 330 -23.28 -21.16 6.60
CA ALA A 330 -24.30 -21.04 5.57
C ALA A 330 -24.49 -22.34 4.77
N VAL A 331 -23.39 -22.96 4.33
CA VAL A 331 -23.39 -24.22 3.58
C VAL A 331 -23.92 -25.38 4.42
N THR A 332 -23.50 -25.49 5.69
CA THR A 332 -23.98 -26.53 6.60
C THR A 332 -25.48 -26.39 6.88
N GLY A 333 -25.95 -25.15 7.05
CA GLY A 333 -27.38 -24.85 7.18
C GLY A 333 -28.16 -25.28 5.94
N VAL A 334 -27.71 -24.90 4.74
CA VAL A 334 -28.35 -25.31 3.48
C VAL A 334 -28.31 -26.84 3.30
N ALA A 335 -27.19 -27.49 3.58
CA ALA A 335 -27.06 -28.94 3.51
C ALA A 335 -28.06 -29.65 4.43
N SER A 336 -28.23 -29.15 5.67
CA SER A 336 -29.21 -29.68 6.62
C SER A 336 -30.66 -29.52 6.14
N LEU A 337 -30.98 -28.39 5.52
CA LEU A 337 -32.30 -28.12 4.94
C LEU A 337 -32.56 -28.93 3.66
N SER A 338 -31.50 -29.30 2.94
CA SER A 338 -31.58 -30.07 1.70
C SER A 338 -31.74 -31.59 1.91
N GLY A 339 -31.85 -32.06 3.15
CA GLY A 339 -31.93 -33.50 3.46
C GLY A 339 -30.71 -34.30 3.02
N GLY A 340 -29.54 -33.66 2.91
CA GLY A 340 -28.29 -34.31 2.48
C GLY A 340 -28.05 -34.31 0.96
N ALA A 341 -28.87 -33.63 0.16
CA ALA A 341 -28.66 -33.52 -1.29
C ALA A 341 -27.40 -32.72 -1.66
N ILE A 342 -26.95 -31.81 -0.78
CA ILE A 342 -25.71 -31.05 -0.93
C ILE A 342 -24.74 -31.50 0.16
N SER A 343 -23.56 -32.01 -0.25
CA SER A 343 -22.48 -32.28 0.71
C SER A 343 -21.94 -30.97 1.29
N PRO A 344 -21.84 -30.83 2.63
CA PRO A 344 -21.22 -29.68 3.27
C PRO A 344 -19.79 -29.41 2.78
N ASP A 345 -19.08 -30.46 2.39
CA ASP A 345 -17.67 -30.40 2.00
C ASP A 345 -17.45 -29.80 0.60
N ALA A 346 -18.48 -29.84 -0.26
CA ALA A 346 -18.39 -29.39 -1.66
C ALA A 346 -18.14 -27.88 -1.79
N PHE A 347 -18.59 -27.09 -0.80
CA PHE A 347 -18.50 -25.64 -0.77
C PHE A 347 -17.73 -25.08 0.43
N ALA A 348 -17.08 -25.97 1.21
CA ALA A 348 -16.22 -25.53 2.30
C ALA A 348 -15.00 -24.80 1.74
N LEU A 349 -14.96 -23.47 1.91
CA LEU A 349 -13.85 -22.64 1.44
C LEU A 349 -12.50 -23.04 2.02
N GLU A 350 -12.48 -23.75 3.13
CA GLU A 350 -11.29 -24.36 3.74
C GLU A 350 -10.61 -25.34 2.78
N ASN A 351 -11.39 -26.11 2.01
CA ASN A 351 -10.87 -26.99 0.95
C ASN A 351 -10.23 -26.20 -0.21
N TRP A 352 -10.47 -24.89 -0.24
CA TRP A 352 -10.00 -23.94 -1.24
C TRP A 352 -9.01 -22.94 -0.63
N GLY A 353 -8.50 -23.16 0.59
CA GLY A 353 -7.52 -22.27 1.24
C GLY A 353 -8.10 -20.96 1.79
N GLY A 354 -9.43 -20.90 1.99
CA GLY A 354 -10.18 -19.76 2.51
C GLY A 354 -10.38 -18.62 1.50
N LEU A 355 -11.01 -17.53 1.97
CA LEU A 355 -11.10 -16.26 1.23
C LEU A 355 -9.79 -15.47 1.39
N ARG A 356 -8.68 -16.11 1.01
CA ARG A 356 -7.33 -15.54 1.05
C ARG A 356 -6.80 -15.35 -0.37
N LEU A 357 -6.07 -14.26 -0.59
CA LEU A 357 -5.58 -13.92 -1.94
C LEU A 357 -4.36 -14.76 -2.33
N THR A 358 -3.40 -14.93 -1.41
CA THR A 358 -2.13 -15.61 -1.70
C THR A 358 -1.70 -16.61 -0.64
N PRO A 359 -2.58 -17.46 -0.08
CA PRO A 359 -2.19 -18.35 1.02
C PRO A 359 -1.00 -19.26 0.58
N PRO A 360 0.03 -19.40 1.42
CA PRO A 360 0.11 -18.95 2.81
C PRO A 360 0.61 -17.51 3.05
N ARG A 361 0.95 -16.73 2.01
CA ARG A 361 1.44 -15.34 2.09
C ARG A 361 0.38 -14.36 2.61
N GLY A 362 0.81 -13.12 2.84
CA GLY A 362 0.04 -12.12 3.57
C GLY A 362 -1.27 -11.67 2.93
N ASP A 363 -2.22 -11.29 3.79
CA ASP A 363 -3.59 -10.91 3.41
C ASP A 363 -3.91 -9.41 3.53
N ASP A 364 -2.89 -8.55 3.40
CA ASP A 364 -3.08 -7.09 3.42
C ASP A 364 -4.05 -6.58 2.36
N TRP A 365 -4.23 -7.30 1.26
CA TRP A 365 -5.22 -6.96 0.24
C TRP A 365 -6.63 -6.73 0.83
N ALA A 366 -7.02 -7.49 1.86
CA ALA A 366 -8.33 -7.36 2.50
C ALA A 366 -8.40 -6.07 3.31
N GLY A 367 -7.36 -5.79 4.09
CA GLY A 367 -7.24 -4.53 4.83
C GLY A 367 -7.21 -3.31 3.90
N ILE A 368 -6.41 -3.35 2.84
CA ILE A 368 -6.32 -2.27 1.84
C ILE A 368 -7.62 -2.10 1.05
N THR A 369 -8.35 -3.18 0.75
CA THR A 369 -9.73 -3.09 0.23
C THR A 369 -10.62 -2.30 1.18
N GLY A 370 -10.53 -2.60 2.47
CA GLY A 370 -11.23 -1.86 3.53
C GLY A 370 -10.85 -0.38 3.59
N VAL A 371 -9.56 -0.06 3.51
CA VAL A 371 -9.06 1.32 3.47
C VAL A 371 -9.66 2.08 2.27
N PHE A 372 -9.64 1.47 1.09
CA PHE A 372 -10.19 2.08 -0.12
C PHE A 372 -11.69 2.32 0.01
N LEU A 373 -12.47 1.32 0.45
CA LEU A 373 -13.91 1.46 0.67
C LEU A 373 -14.21 2.52 1.74
N GLY A 374 -13.47 2.54 2.84
CA GLY A 374 -13.60 3.56 3.89
C GLY A 374 -13.33 4.96 3.36
N ALA A 375 -12.28 5.15 2.56
CA ALA A 375 -11.96 6.42 1.92
C ALA A 375 -13.05 6.85 0.92
N VAL A 376 -13.58 5.93 0.11
CA VAL A 376 -14.70 6.18 -0.80
C VAL A 376 -15.94 6.63 -0.03
N ILE A 377 -16.34 5.89 1.00
CA ILE A 377 -17.49 6.25 1.86
C ILE A 377 -17.30 7.65 2.46
N TYR A 378 -16.11 7.95 3.00
CA TYR A 378 -15.80 9.27 3.52
C TYR A 378 -15.97 10.36 2.43
N CYS A 379 -15.42 10.11 1.23
CA CYS A 379 -15.50 11.06 0.12
C CYS A 379 -16.95 11.37 -0.27
N PHE A 380 -17.80 10.34 -0.36
CA PHE A 380 -19.23 10.52 -0.62
C PHE A 380 -19.94 11.31 0.49
N ARG A 381 -19.66 11.01 1.75
CA ARG A 381 -20.26 11.69 2.91
C ARG A 381 -19.82 13.14 3.07
N LYS A 382 -18.64 13.51 2.55
CA LYS A 382 -18.02 14.83 2.75
C LYS A 382 -17.95 15.68 1.48
N GLY A 383 -18.73 15.33 0.45
CA GLY A 383 -18.82 16.10 -0.80
C GLY A 383 -17.57 16.01 -1.68
N LEU A 384 -16.66 15.08 -1.43
CA LEU A 384 -15.43 14.87 -2.20
C LEU A 384 -15.62 13.77 -3.26
N ARG A 385 -16.82 13.68 -3.86
CA ARG A 385 -17.12 12.66 -4.87
C ARG A 385 -16.06 12.60 -5.98
N PRO A 386 -15.56 13.72 -6.55
CA PRO A 386 -14.54 13.64 -7.60
C PRO A 386 -13.28 12.85 -7.20
N VAL A 387 -12.88 12.88 -5.92
CA VAL A 387 -11.75 12.08 -5.41
C VAL A 387 -12.03 10.57 -5.49
N ALA A 388 -13.26 10.15 -5.17
CA ALA A 388 -13.67 8.75 -5.26
C ALA A 388 -13.74 8.27 -6.72
N TYR A 389 -14.27 9.10 -7.62
CA TYR A 389 -14.32 8.77 -9.06
C TYR A 389 -12.93 8.66 -9.67
N THR A 390 -12.04 9.62 -9.38
CA THR A 390 -10.66 9.56 -9.84
C THR A 390 -9.96 8.31 -9.27
N GLY A 391 -10.23 7.96 -8.01
CA GLY A 391 -9.77 6.69 -7.43
C GLY A 391 -10.25 5.48 -8.23
N ILE A 392 -11.56 5.30 -8.42
CA ILE A 392 -12.10 4.13 -9.12
C ILE A 392 -11.62 4.05 -10.57
N LEU A 393 -11.61 5.17 -11.31
CA LEU A 393 -11.13 5.20 -12.68
C LEU A 393 -9.65 4.81 -12.76
N SER A 394 -8.82 5.38 -11.87
CA SER A 394 -7.40 5.02 -11.77
C SER A 394 -7.24 3.55 -11.40
N GLY A 395 -8.07 3.04 -10.49
CA GLY A 395 -8.12 1.64 -10.11
C GLY A 395 -8.47 0.72 -11.28
N ILE A 396 -9.50 1.02 -12.08
CA ILE A 396 -9.85 0.21 -13.26
C ILE A 396 -8.66 0.15 -14.22
N VAL A 397 -8.06 1.29 -14.54
CA VAL A 397 -6.90 1.35 -15.45
C VAL A 397 -5.71 0.61 -14.84
N GLY A 398 -5.46 0.74 -13.54
CA GLY A 398 -4.37 0.05 -12.87
C GLY A 398 -4.58 -1.45 -12.75
N GLY A 399 -5.81 -1.92 -12.53
CA GLY A 399 -6.11 -3.35 -12.55
C GLY A 399 -5.84 -3.94 -13.93
N LEU A 400 -6.36 -3.31 -14.99
CA LEU A 400 -6.09 -3.73 -16.36
C LEU A 400 -4.63 -3.59 -16.76
N GLY A 401 -3.96 -2.58 -16.23
CA GLY A 401 -2.54 -2.35 -16.44
C GLY A 401 -1.70 -3.47 -15.83
N PHE A 402 -2.04 -3.95 -14.64
CA PHE A 402 -1.22 -4.98 -13.98
C PHE A 402 -1.42 -6.35 -14.61
N SER A 403 -2.68 -6.76 -14.80
CA SER A 403 -3.01 -8.01 -15.47
C SER A 403 -2.53 -7.99 -16.94
N GLY A 404 -2.63 -6.82 -17.59
CA GLY A 404 -2.15 -6.57 -18.94
C GLY A 404 -0.63 -6.60 -19.07
N ALA A 405 0.12 -6.02 -18.13
CA ALA A 405 1.58 -6.09 -18.12
C ALA A 405 2.07 -7.54 -17.89
N ALA A 406 1.39 -8.32 -17.06
CA ALA A 406 1.68 -9.74 -16.89
C ALA A 406 1.37 -10.54 -18.16
N TRP A 407 0.24 -10.26 -18.82
CA TRP A 407 -0.09 -10.84 -20.12
C TRP A 407 0.98 -10.49 -21.17
N LEU A 408 1.36 -9.23 -21.29
CA LEU A 408 2.38 -8.76 -22.24
C LEU A 408 3.73 -9.43 -21.98
N LYS A 409 4.16 -9.51 -20.71
CA LYS A 409 5.36 -10.28 -20.31
C LYS A 409 5.26 -11.71 -20.82
N LEU A 410 4.15 -12.41 -20.56
CA LEU A 410 3.97 -13.81 -20.99
C LEU A 410 4.00 -13.98 -22.51
N MET A 411 3.44 -13.03 -23.27
CA MET A 411 3.50 -13.04 -24.73
C MET A 411 4.95 -12.86 -25.22
N MET A 412 5.69 -11.91 -24.66
CA MET A 412 7.09 -11.67 -25.07
C MET A 412 8.03 -12.82 -24.68
N VAL A 413 7.84 -13.38 -23.48
CA VAL A 413 8.61 -14.52 -22.97
C VAL A 413 8.31 -15.81 -23.73
N SER A 414 7.20 -15.89 -24.47
CA SER A 414 6.88 -17.09 -25.26
C SER A 414 7.88 -17.30 -26.41
N LEU A 415 8.48 -16.21 -26.90
CA LEU A 415 9.50 -16.24 -27.95
C LEU A 415 10.80 -16.85 -27.41
N GLY A 416 11.22 -17.99 -27.96
CA GLY A 416 12.39 -18.72 -27.50
C GLY A 416 12.22 -19.35 -26.11
N ASN A 417 10.97 -19.57 -25.66
CA ASN A 417 10.73 -20.20 -24.37
C ASN A 417 11.15 -21.68 -24.41
N PRO A 418 12.05 -22.15 -23.53
CA PRO A 418 12.53 -23.53 -23.56
C PRO A 418 11.44 -24.57 -23.26
N ASN A 419 10.34 -24.18 -22.58
CA ASN A 419 9.22 -25.09 -22.30
C ASN A 419 8.25 -25.23 -23.50
N LEU A 420 8.28 -24.30 -24.46
CA LEU A 420 7.47 -24.35 -25.69
C LEU A 420 8.29 -24.84 -26.89
N ALA A 421 9.55 -24.43 -26.98
CA ALA A 421 10.48 -24.77 -28.04
C ALA A 421 11.82 -25.22 -27.42
N PRO A 422 11.97 -26.52 -27.08
CA PRO A 422 13.18 -27.04 -26.44
C PRO A 422 14.47 -26.73 -27.20
N ASP A 423 14.43 -26.70 -28.53
CA ASP A 423 15.59 -26.40 -29.39
C ASP A 423 16.12 -24.97 -29.19
N ALA A 424 15.28 -24.04 -28.72
CA ALA A 424 15.70 -22.67 -28.40
C ALA A 424 16.57 -22.60 -27.12
N ALA A 425 16.57 -23.63 -26.27
CA ALA A 425 17.30 -23.63 -25.01
C ALA A 425 18.83 -23.59 -25.18
N SER A 426 19.33 -24.03 -26.34
CA SER A 426 20.77 -24.04 -26.68
C SER A 426 21.20 -22.89 -27.59
N ASP A 427 20.27 -22.12 -28.14
CA ASP A 427 20.59 -20.99 -29.01
C ASP A 427 21.06 -19.78 -28.17
N PRO A 428 22.29 -19.26 -28.38
CA PRO A 428 22.82 -18.15 -27.58
C PRO A 428 21.93 -16.89 -27.58
N PHE A 429 21.24 -16.60 -28.69
CA PHE A 429 20.35 -15.45 -28.78
C PHE A 429 19.12 -15.64 -27.88
N TRP A 430 18.48 -16.81 -27.93
CA TRP A 430 17.30 -17.09 -27.10
C TRP A 430 17.68 -17.23 -25.63
N VAL A 431 18.83 -17.82 -25.30
CA VAL A 431 19.35 -17.85 -23.92
C VAL A 431 19.55 -16.43 -23.39
N PHE A 432 20.13 -15.52 -24.18
CA PHE A 432 20.28 -14.12 -23.78
C PHE A 432 18.93 -13.41 -23.59
N TRP A 433 17.99 -13.59 -24.53
CA TRP A 433 16.63 -13.04 -24.44
C TRP A 433 15.88 -13.53 -23.19
N GLN A 434 15.92 -14.84 -22.93
CA GLN A 434 15.32 -15.46 -21.75
C GLN A 434 16.08 -15.10 -20.46
N GLY A 435 17.34 -14.66 -20.54
CA GLY A 435 18.12 -14.16 -19.41
C GLY A 435 17.80 -12.71 -18.99
N ALA A 436 16.96 -11.99 -19.74
CA ALA A 436 16.62 -10.61 -19.43
C ALA A 436 15.82 -10.46 -18.12
N ASN A 437 15.87 -9.28 -17.50
CA ASN A 437 15.11 -8.97 -16.30
C ASN A 437 13.62 -8.70 -16.61
N TRP A 438 12.88 -9.76 -16.93
CA TRP A 438 11.45 -9.72 -17.25
C TRP A 438 10.57 -9.24 -16.11
N HIS A 439 11.06 -9.30 -14.87
CA HIS A 439 10.35 -8.75 -13.73
C HIS A 439 10.37 -7.20 -13.77
N SER A 440 11.55 -6.61 -13.98
CA SER A 440 11.68 -5.16 -14.15
C SER A 440 10.89 -4.65 -15.35
N PHE A 441 10.85 -5.39 -16.46
CA PHE A 441 10.00 -5.05 -17.62
C PHE A 441 8.52 -4.94 -17.24
N LEU A 442 8.01 -5.92 -16.48
CA LEU A 442 6.62 -5.92 -16.01
C LEU A 442 6.36 -4.74 -15.07
N GLU A 443 7.28 -4.43 -14.15
CA GLU A 443 7.13 -3.31 -13.21
C GLU A 443 7.14 -1.95 -13.93
N GLN A 444 8.06 -1.74 -14.86
CA GLN A 444 8.15 -0.50 -15.64
C GLN A 444 6.93 -0.32 -16.56
N SER A 445 6.47 -1.40 -17.19
CA SER A 445 5.29 -1.40 -18.06
C SER A 445 4.00 -1.11 -17.28
N TYR A 446 3.87 -1.73 -16.09
CA TYR A 446 2.75 -1.46 -15.20
C TYR A 446 2.75 -0.02 -14.71
N GLY A 447 3.91 0.50 -14.27
CA GLY A 447 4.08 1.91 -13.93
C GLY A 447 3.68 2.84 -15.08
N PHE A 448 4.14 2.54 -16.30
CA PHE A 448 3.79 3.32 -17.49
C PHE A 448 2.27 3.42 -17.71
N ILE A 449 1.56 2.28 -17.66
CA ILE A 449 0.10 2.24 -17.84
C ILE A 449 -0.62 3.01 -16.73
N ASN A 450 -0.18 2.87 -15.48
CA ASN A 450 -0.73 3.64 -14.36
C ASN A 450 -0.56 5.14 -14.55
N GLY A 451 0.58 5.59 -15.06
CA GLY A 451 0.82 7.01 -15.32
C GLY A 451 -0.12 7.56 -16.39
N LEU A 452 -0.44 6.76 -17.42
CA LEU A 452 -1.51 7.09 -18.37
C LEU A 452 -2.88 7.17 -17.70
N GLY A 453 -3.18 6.23 -16.78
CA GLY A 453 -4.43 6.24 -16.01
C GLY A 453 -4.61 7.47 -15.14
N ILE A 454 -3.55 7.87 -14.42
CA ILE A 454 -3.56 9.09 -13.60
C ILE A 454 -3.68 10.34 -14.49
N ALA A 455 -2.95 10.41 -15.61
CA ALA A 455 -3.08 11.51 -16.56
C ALA A 455 -4.50 11.64 -17.12
N LEU A 456 -5.13 10.52 -17.50
CA LEU A 456 -6.52 10.49 -17.96
C LEU A 456 -7.45 11.01 -16.86
N ALA A 457 -7.37 10.44 -15.66
CA ALA A 457 -8.30 10.77 -14.59
C ALA A 457 -8.14 12.23 -14.11
N MET A 458 -6.90 12.72 -14.00
CA MET A 458 -6.62 14.10 -13.59
C MET A 458 -6.86 15.11 -14.71
N GLY A 459 -6.60 14.76 -15.97
CA GLY A 459 -6.94 15.58 -17.13
C GLY A 459 -8.44 15.80 -17.23
N LEU A 460 -9.24 14.73 -17.09
CA LEU A 460 -10.69 14.79 -17.01
C LEU A 460 -11.21 15.59 -15.81
N LEU A 461 -10.54 15.48 -14.65
CA LEU A 461 -10.88 16.27 -13.46
C LEU A 461 -10.60 17.76 -13.66
N SER A 462 -9.49 18.09 -14.33
CA SER A 462 -9.04 19.48 -14.52
C SER A 462 -10.04 20.32 -15.32
N THR A 463 -10.76 19.70 -16.25
CA THR A 463 -11.74 20.39 -17.10
C THR A 463 -13.13 20.46 -16.47
N ARG A 464 -13.37 19.82 -15.33
CA ARG A 464 -14.72 19.68 -14.73
C ARG A 464 -14.85 20.30 -13.37
N LEU A 465 -13.75 20.45 -12.64
CA LEU A 465 -13.76 21.08 -11.34
C LEU A 465 -13.79 22.61 -11.49
N SER A 466 -14.69 23.28 -10.76
CA SER A 466 -14.66 24.74 -10.64
C SER A 466 -13.30 25.23 -10.13
N PHE A 467 -12.93 26.46 -10.49
CA PHE A 467 -11.76 27.10 -9.90
C PHE A 467 -12.04 27.39 -8.42
N PHE A 468 -11.04 27.21 -7.57
CA PHE A 468 -11.14 27.71 -6.20
C PHE A 468 -11.14 29.23 -6.21
N ASP A 469 -12.19 29.84 -5.69
CA ASP A 469 -12.25 31.27 -5.45
C ASP A 469 -11.53 31.60 -4.13
N PRO A 470 -10.40 32.34 -4.17
CA PRO A 470 -9.68 32.75 -2.95
C PRO A 470 -10.51 33.68 -2.05
N ASP A 471 -11.48 34.42 -2.62
CA ASP A 471 -12.25 35.44 -1.92
C ASP A 471 -13.47 34.84 -1.20
N GLU A 472 -14.02 33.72 -1.68
CA GLU A 472 -15.16 33.02 -1.04
C GLU A 472 -14.78 32.30 0.27
N ASP A 473 -13.56 31.78 0.38
CA ASP A 473 -13.20 30.85 1.46
C ASP A 473 -12.76 31.55 2.78
N HIS A 474 -12.44 32.87 2.74
CA HIS A 474 -11.93 33.70 3.85
C HIS A 474 -10.86 33.04 4.76
N TYR A 475 -10.24 31.94 4.33
CA TYR A 475 -9.38 31.09 5.15
C TYR A 475 -7.92 31.46 4.95
N VAL A 476 -7.23 31.82 6.03
CA VAL A 476 -5.79 32.09 6.00
C VAL A 476 -5.01 30.77 6.05
N PRO A 477 -4.27 30.40 4.98
CA PRO A 477 -3.53 29.14 4.92
C PRO A 477 -2.48 29.04 6.03
N ARG A 478 -2.38 27.86 6.66
CA ARG A 478 -1.35 27.62 7.68
C ARG A 478 -0.01 27.39 7.00
N ARG A 479 0.97 28.28 7.20
CA ARG A 479 2.27 28.17 6.52
C ARG A 479 3.04 26.88 6.84
N TRP A 480 2.93 26.39 8.08
CA TRP A 480 3.64 25.19 8.53
C TRP A 480 3.22 23.92 7.79
N THR A 481 1.97 23.82 7.31
CA THR A 481 1.48 22.62 6.62
C THR A 481 2.16 22.46 5.26
N SER A 482 2.41 23.56 4.55
CA SER A 482 3.18 23.56 3.31
C SER A 482 4.65 23.17 3.56
N VAL A 483 5.23 23.59 4.68
CA VAL A 483 6.60 23.17 5.08
C VAL A 483 6.64 21.67 5.33
N VAL A 484 5.67 21.13 6.08
CA VAL A 484 5.58 19.68 6.34
C VAL A 484 5.38 18.89 5.05
N ALA A 485 4.49 19.34 4.15
CA ALA A 485 4.28 18.68 2.87
C ALA A 485 5.53 18.70 1.98
N ALA A 486 6.24 19.84 1.93
CA ALA A 486 7.51 19.94 1.20
C ALA A 486 8.59 19.02 1.80
N ALA A 487 8.77 19.06 3.13
CA ALA A 487 9.72 18.21 3.85
C ALA A 487 9.40 16.72 3.69
N PHE A 488 8.13 16.35 3.64
CA PHE A 488 7.73 14.98 3.35
C PHE A 488 8.26 14.52 1.99
N VAL A 489 8.11 15.36 0.95
CA VAL A 489 8.51 15.00 -0.42
C VAL A 489 10.04 14.99 -0.58
N ILE A 490 10.75 15.99 -0.04
CA ILE A 490 12.20 16.15 -0.29
C ILE A 490 13.10 15.52 0.78
N LEU A 491 12.57 15.21 1.97
CA LEU A 491 13.33 14.58 3.06
C LEU A 491 12.79 13.19 3.37
N LEU A 492 11.50 13.05 3.68
CA LEU A 492 11.02 11.74 4.15
C LEU A 492 11.07 10.68 3.04
N ILE A 493 10.57 10.97 1.83
CA ILE A 493 10.57 10.02 0.72
C ILE A 493 12.00 9.57 0.37
N PRO A 494 12.99 10.46 0.16
CA PRO A 494 14.35 10.02 -0.08
C PRO A 494 14.94 9.23 1.10
N TYR A 495 14.74 9.66 2.36
CA TYR A 495 15.28 8.95 3.52
C TYR A 495 14.86 7.48 3.58
N VAL A 496 13.54 7.22 3.57
CA VAL A 496 13.00 5.86 3.76
C VAL A 496 13.36 4.91 2.62
N ASN A 497 13.74 5.45 1.46
CA ASN A 497 14.18 4.69 0.31
C ASN A 497 15.71 4.53 0.29
N VAL A 498 16.46 5.64 0.27
CA VAL A 498 17.92 5.65 0.12
C VAL A 498 18.64 5.01 1.29
N PHE A 499 18.10 5.09 2.52
CA PHE A 499 18.69 4.41 3.69
C PHE A 499 18.93 2.91 3.46
N LYS A 500 18.10 2.25 2.64
CA LYS A 500 18.23 0.82 2.34
C LYS A 500 19.48 0.49 1.55
N ASN A 501 20.06 1.45 0.84
CA ASN A 501 21.32 1.24 0.15
C ASN A 501 22.46 0.96 1.12
N VAL A 502 22.40 1.48 2.35
CA VAL A 502 23.43 1.24 3.36
C VAL A 502 23.57 -0.25 3.65
N THR A 503 22.46 -0.99 3.75
CA THR A 503 22.48 -2.44 3.93
C THR A 503 23.11 -3.15 2.73
N VAL A 504 22.79 -2.72 1.51
CA VAL A 504 23.38 -3.29 0.29
C VAL A 504 24.88 -3.03 0.24
N TRP A 505 25.32 -1.81 0.53
CA TRP A 505 26.73 -1.42 0.47
C TRP A 505 27.56 -2.10 1.56
N ALA A 506 27.05 -2.18 2.79
CA ALA A 506 27.79 -2.69 3.94
C ALA A 506 27.69 -4.23 4.08
N ASN A 507 26.50 -4.80 3.91
CA ASN A 507 26.25 -6.21 4.27
C ASN A 507 26.26 -7.12 3.03
N GLU A 508 25.62 -6.72 1.94
CA GLU A 508 25.48 -7.56 0.73
C GLU A 508 26.73 -7.49 -0.14
N ALA A 509 27.10 -6.28 -0.58
CA ALA A 509 28.21 -6.04 -1.49
C ALA A 509 29.56 -5.83 -0.78
N LYS A 510 29.54 -5.54 0.53
CA LYS A 510 30.73 -5.37 1.38
C LYS A 510 31.77 -4.38 0.84
N VAL A 511 31.32 -3.32 0.18
CA VAL A 511 32.18 -2.25 -0.35
C VAL A 511 32.39 -1.11 0.64
N VAL A 512 31.49 -0.97 1.60
CA VAL A 512 31.52 0.05 2.64
C VAL A 512 31.73 -0.67 3.98
N PRO A 513 32.73 -0.29 4.81
CA PRO A 513 32.94 -0.92 6.11
C PRO A 513 31.68 -0.87 6.99
N GLU A 514 31.34 -1.96 7.68
CA GLU A 514 30.19 -1.96 8.60
C GLU A 514 30.36 -0.95 9.73
N GLN A 515 31.61 -0.68 10.13
CA GLN A 515 31.99 0.25 11.18
C GLN A 515 33.05 1.22 10.68
N MET A 516 32.92 2.51 11.02
CA MET A 516 33.83 3.57 10.60
C MET A 516 34.20 4.50 11.76
N ARG A 517 35.43 5.04 11.69
CA ARG A 517 36.01 5.96 12.68
C ARG A 517 36.21 7.34 12.06
N VAL A 518 36.11 8.39 12.88
CA VAL A 518 36.43 9.77 12.46
C VAL A 518 37.79 10.19 13.03
N PRO A 519 38.76 10.62 12.18
CA PRO A 519 40.16 10.78 12.57
C PRO A 519 40.49 12.02 13.45
N LEU A 520 39.53 12.85 13.87
CA LEU A 520 39.82 14.16 14.49
C LEU A 520 38.97 14.55 15.73
N ILE A 521 38.01 13.73 16.15
CA ILE A 521 37.24 13.91 17.40
C ILE A 521 37.90 13.11 18.56
N GLY A 522 39.19 12.79 18.43
CA GLY A 522 39.94 11.98 19.39
C GLY A 522 40.21 12.68 20.73
N GLY A 523 40.04 14.00 20.82
CA GLY A 523 40.17 14.74 22.09
C GLY A 523 39.02 14.54 23.08
N LEU A 524 37.89 13.95 22.63
CA LEU A 524 36.70 13.65 23.46
C LEU A 524 36.52 12.14 23.75
N GLY A 525 37.49 11.32 23.34
CA GLY A 525 37.47 9.87 23.58
C GLY A 525 38.20 9.14 22.45
N GLU A 526 39.16 8.31 22.81
CA GLU A 526 39.82 7.40 21.88
C GLU A 526 38.78 6.45 21.27
N ASN A 527 38.61 6.49 19.94
CA ASN A 527 37.77 5.57 19.14
C ASN A 527 36.25 5.81 19.12
N LEU A 528 35.77 7.01 18.74
CA LEU A 528 34.37 7.16 18.31
C LEU A 528 34.14 6.34 17.02
N GLN A 529 33.55 5.15 17.17
CA GLN A 529 33.27 4.19 16.11
C GLN A 529 31.75 3.99 16.00
N PHE A 530 31.20 4.30 14.84
CA PHE A 530 29.77 4.11 14.55
C PHE A 530 29.59 3.20 13.33
N SER A 531 28.44 2.55 13.27
CA SER A 531 28.07 1.78 12.09
C SER A 531 27.84 2.68 10.88
N SER A 532 27.96 2.13 9.68
CA SER A 532 27.64 2.85 8.43
C SER A 532 26.21 3.41 8.44
N SER A 533 25.24 2.68 9.00
CA SER A 533 23.87 3.15 9.17
C SER A 533 23.76 4.33 10.14
N ALA A 534 24.52 4.32 11.23
CA ALA A 534 24.53 5.43 12.19
C ALA A 534 25.15 6.70 11.57
N TRP A 535 26.26 6.56 10.84
CA TRP A 535 26.84 7.68 10.09
C TRP A 535 25.89 8.25 9.04
N PHE A 536 25.21 7.39 8.27
CA PHE A 536 24.18 7.83 7.32
C PHE A 536 23.08 8.62 8.03
N ASN A 537 22.55 8.10 9.15
CA ASN A 537 21.48 8.76 9.89
C ASN A 537 21.89 10.11 10.49
N ILE A 538 23.11 10.22 11.02
CA ILE A 538 23.64 11.49 11.54
C ILE A 538 23.74 12.51 10.40
N THR A 539 24.36 12.13 9.28
CA THR A 539 24.50 13.01 8.11
C THR A 539 23.14 13.43 7.56
N TYR A 540 22.21 12.48 7.44
CA TYR A 540 20.86 12.76 6.95
C TYR A 540 20.07 13.67 7.90
N LEU A 541 20.23 13.49 9.21
CA LEU A 541 19.62 14.37 10.20
C LEU A 541 20.13 15.81 10.09
N LEU A 542 21.45 15.99 9.97
CA LEU A 542 22.05 17.32 9.76
C LEU A 542 21.53 17.96 8.48
N PHE A 543 21.50 17.20 7.38
CA PHE A 543 20.92 17.64 6.12
C PHE A 543 19.44 18.04 6.27
N ALA A 544 18.63 17.20 6.93
CA ALA A 544 17.22 17.46 7.16
C ALA A 544 16.98 18.72 8.00
N VAL A 545 17.78 18.94 9.05
CA VAL A 545 17.72 20.16 9.88
C VAL A 545 18.01 21.41 9.05
N VAL A 546 19.06 21.39 8.23
CA VAL A 546 19.41 22.52 7.35
C VAL A 546 18.27 22.82 6.38
N ILE A 547 17.74 21.80 5.71
CA ILE A 547 16.63 21.98 4.75
C ILE A 547 15.37 22.48 5.46
N LEU A 548 15.04 21.99 6.66
CA LEU A 548 13.89 22.47 7.44
C LEU A 548 14.04 23.94 7.84
N VAL A 549 15.22 24.35 8.30
CA VAL A 549 15.51 25.76 8.61
C VAL A 549 15.33 26.63 7.37
N LEU A 550 15.82 26.19 6.21
CA LEU A 550 15.67 26.89 4.94
C LEU A 550 14.21 26.98 4.49
N LEU A 551 13.43 25.89 4.61
CA LEU A 551 11.99 25.89 4.30
C LEU A 551 11.22 26.84 5.21
N ILE A 552 11.49 26.84 6.51
CA ILE A 552 10.88 27.77 7.47
C ILE A 552 11.28 29.21 7.14
N GLY A 553 12.56 29.46 6.87
CA GLY A 553 13.07 30.76 6.44
C GLY A 553 12.38 31.27 5.18
N HIS A 554 12.18 30.40 4.19
CA HIS A 554 11.49 30.70 2.93
C HIS A 554 10.06 31.22 3.16
N THR A 555 9.36 30.74 4.21
CA THR A 555 8.00 31.23 4.53
C THR A 555 7.96 32.67 5.05
N ARG A 556 9.11 33.23 5.45
CA ARG A 556 9.25 34.61 5.94
C ARG A 556 9.92 35.50 4.91
N ARG A 557 10.99 35.00 4.29
CA ARG A 557 11.76 35.69 3.24
C ARG A 557 12.01 34.70 2.10
N PRO A 558 11.44 34.92 0.90
CA PRO A 558 11.68 34.06 -0.25
C PRO A 558 13.18 33.90 -0.52
N LEU A 559 13.59 32.65 -0.74
CA LEU A 559 14.97 32.29 -1.06
C LEU A 559 15.16 32.44 -2.57
N ALA A 560 16.26 33.07 -3.00
CA ALA A 560 16.52 33.35 -4.41
C ALA A 560 16.57 32.09 -5.29
N LEU A 561 17.01 30.95 -4.73
CA LEU A 561 17.06 29.66 -5.43
C LEU A 561 15.65 29.12 -5.76
N ILE A 562 14.64 29.45 -4.96
CA ILE A 562 13.29 28.93 -5.13
C ILE A 562 12.51 29.89 -6.04
N PRO A 563 12.02 29.44 -7.22
CA PRO A 563 11.30 30.31 -8.14
C PRO A 563 10.08 30.99 -7.49
N ASN A 564 9.75 32.19 -7.97
CA ASN A 564 8.57 32.92 -7.50
C ASN A 564 7.27 32.36 -8.09
N SER A 565 7.30 31.81 -9.31
CA SER A 565 6.15 31.18 -9.95
C SER A 565 5.83 29.81 -9.34
N SER A 566 4.54 29.48 -9.28
CA SER A 566 4.07 28.16 -8.83
C SER A 566 4.57 27.04 -9.75
N LEU A 567 4.60 27.30 -11.06
CA LEU A 567 5.15 26.40 -12.06
C LEU A 567 6.63 26.11 -11.81
N GLY A 568 7.44 27.15 -11.65
CA GLY A 568 8.88 26.98 -11.40
C GLY A 568 9.17 26.22 -10.11
N ARG A 569 8.39 26.44 -9.04
CA ARG A 569 8.47 25.65 -7.80
C ARG A 569 8.14 24.18 -8.04
N GLY A 570 7.11 23.90 -8.84
CA GLY A 570 6.73 22.54 -9.21
C GLY A 570 7.78 21.83 -10.05
N GLN A 571 8.38 22.51 -11.03
CA GLN A 571 9.49 21.99 -11.82
C GLN A 571 10.72 21.69 -10.96
N LEU A 572 11.12 22.61 -10.09
CA LEU A 572 12.24 22.40 -9.16
C LEU A 572 11.98 21.21 -8.22
N LEU A 573 10.78 21.11 -7.67
CA LEU A 573 10.39 19.99 -6.79
C LEU A 573 10.44 18.65 -7.53
N TYR A 574 9.90 18.60 -8.76
CA TYR A 574 9.92 17.40 -9.60
C TYR A 574 11.35 16.95 -9.91
N LEU A 575 12.18 17.87 -10.41
CA LEU A 575 13.56 17.56 -10.80
C LEU A 575 14.42 17.18 -9.61
N GLY A 576 14.26 17.88 -8.48
CA GLY A 576 14.96 17.58 -7.24
C GLY A 576 14.65 16.15 -6.76
N LEU A 577 13.37 15.77 -6.73
CA LEU A 577 12.99 14.41 -6.35
C LEU A 577 13.46 13.37 -7.37
N LEU A 578 13.22 13.61 -8.67
CA LEU A 578 13.60 12.69 -9.75
C LEU A 578 15.08 12.35 -9.67
N TRP A 579 15.96 13.35 -9.74
CA TRP A 579 17.40 13.11 -9.81
C TRP A 579 17.99 12.59 -8.50
N THR A 580 17.43 12.96 -7.34
CA THR A 580 17.82 12.34 -6.06
C THR A 580 17.62 10.83 -6.10
N ILE A 581 16.46 10.37 -6.59
CA ILE A 581 16.15 8.94 -6.66
C ILE A 581 16.95 8.23 -7.77
N ILE A 582 17.12 8.86 -8.94
CA ILE A 582 17.93 8.27 -10.03
C ILE A 582 19.36 8.05 -9.58
N ILE A 583 19.98 9.06 -8.94
CA ILE A 583 21.36 8.97 -8.46
C ILE A 583 21.46 7.89 -7.38
N ALA A 584 20.56 7.88 -6.39
CA ALA A 584 20.58 6.87 -5.34
C ALA A 584 20.36 5.44 -5.89
N ASN A 585 19.53 5.28 -6.92
CA ASN A 585 19.31 4.01 -7.58
C ASN A 585 20.57 3.54 -8.33
N PHE A 586 21.23 4.46 -9.05
CA PHE A 586 22.48 4.20 -9.72
C PHE A 586 23.60 3.84 -8.73
N GLU A 587 23.78 4.59 -7.64
CA GLU A 587 24.77 4.31 -6.58
C GLU A 587 24.57 2.93 -5.94
N ARG A 588 23.32 2.47 -5.84
CA ARG A 588 23.01 1.12 -5.40
C ARG A 588 23.48 0.07 -6.42
N ALA A 589 23.15 0.28 -7.69
CA ALA A 589 23.42 -0.67 -8.76
C ALA A 589 24.91 -0.71 -9.17
N LEU A 590 25.62 0.40 -9.01
CA LEU A 590 27.00 0.60 -9.47
C LEU A 590 27.96 -0.49 -8.96
N VAL A 591 27.76 -0.95 -7.73
CA VAL A 591 28.63 -1.93 -7.07
C VAL A 591 28.53 -3.33 -7.68
N GLY A 592 27.41 -3.65 -8.34
CA GLY A 592 27.14 -4.97 -8.93
C GLY A 592 26.55 -4.87 -10.33
N PHE A 593 27.06 -3.92 -11.13
CA PHE A 593 26.52 -3.61 -12.44
C PHE A 593 26.86 -4.73 -13.46
N THR A 594 25.84 -5.26 -14.13
CA THR A 594 25.97 -6.29 -15.18
C THR A 594 25.21 -5.89 -16.44
N GLU A 595 25.46 -6.54 -17.58
CA GLU A 595 24.74 -6.27 -18.83
C GLU A 595 23.22 -6.49 -18.71
N GLN A 596 22.77 -7.41 -17.86
CA GLN A 596 21.35 -7.66 -17.57
C GLN A 596 20.65 -6.45 -16.93
N ARG A 597 21.42 -5.57 -16.27
CA ARG A 597 20.90 -4.35 -15.65
C ARG A 597 20.73 -3.21 -16.65
N ILE A 598 21.23 -3.30 -17.89
CA ILE A 598 21.07 -2.24 -18.89
C ILE A 598 19.58 -1.97 -19.16
N LEU A 599 18.76 -3.03 -19.28
CA LEU A 599 17.31 -2.89 -19.48
C LEU A 599 16.62 -2.15 -18.32
N THR A 600 17.19 -2.20 -17.12
CA THR A 600 16.66 -1.53 -15.94
C THR A 600 17.27 -0.14 -15.79
N GLU A 601 18.56 -0.05 -15.49
CA GLU A 601 19.23 1.18 -15.07
C GLU A 601 19.39 2.18 -16.21
N TRP A 602 19.79 1.72 -17.40
CA TRP A 602 20.00 2.61 -18.55
C TRP A 602 18.67 3.16 -19.07
N VAL A 603 17.66 2.29 -19.21
CA VAL A 603 16.30 2.71 -19.63
C VAL A 603 15.71 3.71 -18.65
N ILE A 604 15.88 3.49 -17.34
CA ILE A 604 15.45 4.42 -16.29
C ILE A 604 16.13 5.80 -16.46
N VAL A 605 17.44 5.84 -16.72
CA VAL A 605 18.17 7.10 -16.94
C VAL A 605 17.70 7.82 -18.20
N ILE A 606 17.50 7.10 -19.32
CA ILE A 606 16.95 7.67 -20.55
C ILE A 606 15.56 8.26 -20.31
N ASN A 607 14.69 7.52 -19.62
CA ASN A 607 13.35 7.99 -19.26
C ASN A 607 13.42 9.24 -18.37
N ALA A 608 14.37 9.33 -17.44
CA ALA A 608 14.57 10.51 -16.60
C ALA A 608 15.06 11.74 -17.38
N LEU A 609 15.91 11.55 -18.38
CA LEU A 609 16.34 12.61 -19.30
C LEU A 609 15.16 13.13 -20.13
N LEU A 610 14.35 12.23 -20.69
CA LEU A 610 13.12 12.60 -21.40
C LEU A 610 12.12 13.31 -20.49
N ALA A 611 11.93 12.82 -19.27
CA ALA A 611 11.07 13.47 -18.28
C ALA A 611 11.58 14.89 -17.94
N THR A 612 12.90 15.08 -17.80
CA THR A 612 13.52 16.38 -17.58
C THR A 612 13.19 17.36 -18.71
N LEU A 613 13.35 16.94 -19.97
CA LEU A 613 12.97 17.75 -21.13
C LEU A 613 11.49 18.10 -21.14
N LEU A 614 10.61 17.13 -20.87
CA LEU A 614 9.17 17.34 -20.86
C LEU A 614 8.73 18.30 -19.75
N VAL A 615 9.27 18.17 -18.53
CA VAL A 615 8.97 19.03 -17.37
C VAL A 615 9.37 20.47 -17.63
N LEU A 616 10.51 20.70 -18.29
CA LEU A 616 11.02 22.04 -18.54
C LEU A 616 10.39 22.72 -19.75
N LEU A 617 10.07 21.96 -20.81
CA LEU A 617 9.66 22.53 -22.11
C LEU A 617 8.15 22.48 -22.38
N THR A 618 7.39 21.65 -21.65
CA THR A 618 5.97 21.44 -21.93
C THR A 618 5.04 22.42 -21.22
N PRO A 619 5.12 22.61 -19.89
CA PRO A 619 4.18 23.48 -19.20
C PRO A 619 4.51 24.96 -19.46
N LYS A 620 3.48 25.76 -19.73
CA LYS A 620 3.60 27.22 -19.85
C LYS A 620 2.81 27.91 -18.74
N ASP A 621 3.25 29.11 -18.34
CA ASP A 621 2.50 29.96 -17.41
C ASP A 621 1.17 30.43 -18.02
N GLU A 622 1.12 30.57 -19.35
CA GLU A 622 -0.08 30.94 -20.12
C GLU A 622 -1.09 29.80 -20.30
N ASP A 623 -0.73 28.56 -19.96
CA ASP A 623 -1.63 27.41 -20.11
C ASP A 623 -2.82 27.54 -19.15
N MET A 624 -4.01 27.78 -19.71
CA MET A 624 -5.27 27.89 -18.97
C MET A 624 -6.25 26.79 -19.38
N VAL A 625 -6.92 26.19 -18.40
CA VAL A 625 -8.00 25.24 -18.64
C VAL A 625 -9.35 25.95 -18.75
N VAL A 626 -10.14 25.57 -19.75
CA VAL A 626 -11.56 25.93 -19.81
C VAL A 626 -12.36 24.87 -19.06
N VAL A 627 -13.10 25.29 -18.03
CA VAL A 627 -13.95 24.40 -17.23
C VAL A 627 -15.28 24.21 -17.94
N SER A 628 -15.67 22.95 -18.18
CA SER A 628 -17.00 22.59 -18.65
C SER A 628 -18.00 22.71 -17.50
N GLY A 629 -19.12 23.40 -17.70
CA GLY A 629 -20.20 23.50 -16.72
C GLY A 629 -21.03 22.22 -16.52
N GLU A 630 -20.55 21.06 -16.96
CA GLU A 630 -21.23 19.77 -16.80
C GLU A 630 -20.73 19.02 -15.55
N ASP A 631 -21.63 18.77 -14.61
CA ASP A 631 -21.35 18.05 -13.38
C ASP A 631 -21.59 16.53 -13.57
N ILE A 632 -20.54 15.78 -13.91
CA ILE A 632 -20.62 14.33 -14.21
C ILE A 632 -20.54 13.47 -12.92
N TYR A 633 -20.47 14.09 -11.75
CA TYR A 633 -20.31 13.36 -10.48
C TYR A 633 -21.66 12.96 -9.84
N SER A 634 -22.65 12.65 -10.69
CA SER A 634 -23.97 12.16 -10.30
C SER A 634 -23.92 10.68 -9.91
N ALA A 635 -24.76 10.26 -8.94
CA ALA A 635 -24.80 8.86 -8.49
C ALA A 635 -25.09 7.86 -9.63
N SER A 636 -25.85 8.25 -10.65
CA SER A 636 -26.09 7.43 -11.85
C SER A 636 -24.84 7.24 -12.70
N ASP A 637 -24.03 8.28 -12.88
CA ASP A 637 -22.79 8.19 -13.64
C ASP A 637 -21.73 7.37 -12.89
N PHE A 638 -21.75 7.43 -11.55
CA PHE A 638 -20.95 6.54 -10.71
C PHE A 638 -21.29 5.07 -10.99
N LEU A 639 -22.59 4.74 -10.93
CA LEU A 639 -23.05 3.37 -11.12
C LEU A 639 -22.74 2.89 -12.54
N ARG A 640 -22.90 3.75 -13.56
CA ARG A 640 -22.53 3.44 -14.95
C ARG A 640 -21.03 3.20 -15.11
N MET A 641 -20.17 4.04 -14.54
CA MET A 641 -18.72 3.84 -14.57
C MET A 641 -18.35 2.51 -13.90
N LEU A 642 -18.97 2.21 -12.76
CA LEU A 642 -18.71 0.97 -12.04
C LEU A 642 -19.16 -0.25 -12.84
N THR A 643 -20.39 -0.25 -13.37
CA THR A 643 -20.93 -1.41 -14.10
C THR A 643 -20.21 -1.65 -15.42
N LEU A 644 -20.04 -0.61 -16.24
CA LEU A 644 -19.32 -0.72 -17.51
C LEU A 644 -17.84 -1.00 -17.29
N GLY A 645 -17.23 -0.36 -16.30
CA GLY A 645 -15.83 -0.56 -15.94
C GLY A 645 -15.57 -1.99 -15.47
N VAL A 646 -16.42 -2.54 -14.60
CA VAL A 646 -16.32 -3.93 -14.14
C VAL A 646 -16.57 -4.90 -15.29
N ALA A 647 -17.63 -4.70 -16.10
CA ALA A 647 -17.94 -5.58 -17.23
C ALA A 647 -16.81 -5.60 -18.27
N ALA A 648 -16.32 -4.43 -18.68
CA ALA A 648 -15.19 -4.32 -19.60
C ALA A 648 -13.92 -4.96 -19.01
N SER A 649 -13.68 -4.77 -17.70
CA SER A 649 -12.51 -5.34 -17.05
C SER A 649 -12.56 -6.86 -17.01
N LEU A 650 -13.71 -7.45 -16.70
CA LEU A 650 -13.90 -8.89 -16.73
C LEU A 650 -13.66 -9.45 -18.14
N CYS A 651 -14.23 -8.83 -19.17
CA CYS A 651 -14.01 -9.25 -20.56
C CYS A 651 -12.53 -9.21 -20.96
N ILE A 652 -11.81 -8.13 -20.61
CA ILE A 652 -10.39 -7.98 -20.93
C ILE A 652 -9.53 -8.99 -20.16
N VAL A 653 -9.78 -9.19 -18.85
CA VAL A 653 -9.07 -10.16 -18.02
C VAL A 653 -9.28 -11.59 -18.54
N LEU A 654 -10.50 -11.92 -18.96
CA LEU A 654 -10.79 -13.20 -19.61
C LEU A 654 -10.05 -13.34 -20.95
N ALA A 655 -10.03 -12.29 -21.78
CA ALA A 655 -9.28 -12.29 -23.03
C ALA A 655 -7.76 -12.49 -22.81
N GLN A 656 -7.18 -11.84 -21.80
CA GLN A 656 -5.78 -12.02 -21.40
C GLN A 656 -5.49 -13.47 -21.00
N PHE A 657 -6.37 -14.06 -20.19
CA PHE A 657 -6.28 -15.47 -19.79
C PHE A 657 -6.33 -16.41 -21.01
N TYR A 658 -7.33 -16.24 -21.88
CA TYR A 658 -7.47 -17.09 -23.06
C TYR A 658 -6.32 -16.92 -24.06
N ALA A 659 -5.77 -15.71 -24.21
CA ALA A 659 -4.61 -15.47 -25.04
C ALA A 659 -3.37 -16.22 -24.53
N VAL A 660 -3.12 -16.22 -23.21
CA VAL A 660 -2.03 -17.04 -22.63
C VAL A 660 -2.29 -18.53 -22.84
N ARG A 661 -3.53 -18.98 -22.64
CA ARG A 661 -3.91 -20.38 -22.88
C ARG A 661 -3.73 -20.80 -24.33
N ALA A 662 -3.97 -19.91 -25.30
CA ALA A 662 -3.76 -20.20 -26.72
C ALA A 662 -2.28 -20.42 -27.06
N VAL A 663 -1.37 -19.71 -26.37
CA VAL A 663 0.09 -19.82 -26.60
C VAL A 663 0.71 -20.98 -25.81
N TYR A 664 0.40 -21.08 -24.51
CA TYR A 664 1.06 -22.03 -23.62
C TYR A 664 0.29 -23.33 -23.41
N GLY A 665 -1.01 -23.38 -23.73
CA GLY A 665 -1.86 -24.49 -23.34
C GLY A 665 -1.77 -24.73 -21.83
N GLY A 666 -1.46 -25.97 -21.43
CA GLY A 666 -1.22 -26.38 -20.05
C GLY A 666 0.23 -26.26 -19.57
N THR A 667 1.13 -25.73 -20.40
CA THR A 667 2.56 -25.70 -20.12
C THR A 667 2.93 -24.57 -19.16
N PHE A 668 3.85 -24.86 -18.24
CA PHE A 668 4.42 -23.86 -17.35
C PHE A 668 5.28 -22.86 -18.14
N ALA A 669 5.04 -21.55 -17.95
CA ALA A 669 5.71 -20.52 -18.74
C ALA A 669 7.17 -20.22 -18.32
N GLY A 670 7.64 -20.72 -17.17
CA GLY A 670 8.93 -20.29 -16.60
C GLY A 670 8.87 -18.85 -16.06
N HIS A 671 9.99 -18.24 -15.65
CA HIS A 671 10.10 -16.81 -15.27
C HIS A 671 9.29 -16.28 -14.08
N ALA A 672 8.45 -17.11 -13.48
CA ALA A 672 7.81 -16.89 -12.20
C ALA A 672 7.44 -18.26 -11.63
N GLY A 673 7.76 -18.50 -10.37
CA GLY A 673 7.57 -19.79 -9.73
C GLY A 673 8.48 -19.95 -8.53
N TYR A 674 8.32 -21.05 -7.82
CA TYR A 674 9.15 -21.35 -6.66
C TYR A 674 10.20 -22.39 -7.02
N ARG A 675 11.49 -22.04 -6.88
CA ARG A 675 12.63 -22.93 -7.23
C ARG A 675 12.49 -23.53 -8.64
N GLY A 676 12.04 -22.71 -9.60
CA GLY A 676 11.84 -23.12 -10.99
C GLY A 676 10.60 -23.95 -11.28
N GLN A 677 9.69 -24.13 -10.30
CA GLN A 677 8.45 -24.90 -10.47
C GLN A 677 7.20 -24.01 -10.45
N ALA A 678 6.16 -24.48 -11.15
CA ALA A 678 4.84 -23.85 -11.17
C ALA A 678 4.23 -23.79 -9.77
N GLN A 679 3.71 -22.62 -9.38
CA GLN A 679 2.90 -22.48 -8.18
C GLN A 679 1.41 -22.55 -8.53
N MET A 680 0.61 -23.17 -7.68
CA MET A 680 -0.84 -23.33 -7.90
C MET A 680 -1.66 -22.80 -6.73
N ARG A 681 -2.80 -22.18 -7.01
CA ARG A 681 -3.77 -21.73 -6.00
C ARG A 681 -4.74 -22.84 -5.60
N PHE A 682 -5.07 -23.70 -6.56
CA PHE A 682 -6.08 -24.75 -6.45
C PHE A 682 -5.51 -26.12 -6.86
N GLY A 683 -6.22 -27.19 -6.50
CA GLY A 683 -5.80 -28.57 -6.74
C GLY A 683 -4.93 -29.13 -5.62
N GLU A 684 -4.53 -30.40 -5.76
CA GLU A 684 -3.76 -31.12 -4.75
C GLU A 684 -2.35 -30.56 -4.51
N ASN A 685 -1.81 -29.86 -5.52
CA ASN A 685 -0.51 -29.21 -5.49
C ASN A 685 -0.60 -27.72 -5.14
N ALA A 686 -1.74 -27.26 -4.62
CA ALA A 686 -1.89 -25.88 -4.19
C ALA A 686 -0.89 -25.52 -3.07
N GLU A 687 -0.29 -24.33 -3.16
CA GLU A 687 0.80 -23.90 -2.26
C GLU A 687 0.47 -24.05 -0.78
N TRP A 688 -0.71 -23.59 -0.38
CA TRP A 688 -1.19 -23.69 1.01
C TRP A 688 -1.44 -25.13 1.48
N ARG A 689 -1.59 -26.10 0.57
CA ARG A 689 -1.76 -27.54 0.89
C ARG A 689 -0.44 -28.28 1.02
N ILE A 690 0.56 -27.96 0.20
CA ILE A 690 1.86 -28.65 0.20
C ILE A 690 2.89 -27.93 1.07
N ARG A 691 2.73 -26.63 1.27
CA ARG A 691 3.67 -25.73 1.95
C ARG A 691 2.92 -24.70 2.82
N PRO A 692 2.11 -25.13 3.80
CA PRO A 692 1.52 -24.20 4.76
C PRO A 692 2.61 -23.59 5.67
N ILE A 693 2.24 -22.54 6.40
CA ILE A 693 3.10 -22.01 7.48
C ILE A 693 2.94 -22.92 8.69
N LEU A 694 4.06 -23.47 9.14
CA LEU A 694 4.16 -24.35 10.31
C LEU A 694 4.79 -23.60 11.47
N LYS A 695 4.20 -23.69 12.67
CA LYS A 695 4.64 -22.93 13.86
C LYS A 695 6.14 -23.09 14.18
N THR A 696 6.68 -24.28 13.96
CA THR A 696 8.04 -24.67 14.34
C THR A 696 9.05 -24.66 13.19
N GLN A 697 8.61 -24.45 11.95
CA GLN A 697 9.51 -24.49 10.79
C GLN A 697 9.69 -23.12 10.15
N GLU A 698 10.81 -22.95 9.48
CA GLU A 698 11.06 -21.80 8.63
C GLU A 698 9.98 -21.66 7.56
N HIS A 699 9.57 -20.42 7.35
CA HIS A 699 8.63 -20.00 6.33
C HIS A 699 9.25 -20.29 4.96
N ARG A 700 8.66 -21.23 4.22
CA ARG A 700 9.18 -21.69 2.92
C ARG A 700 8.74 -20.82 1.75
#